data_AF-A0A7Y6B2R9-F1
#
_entry.id   AF-A0A7Y6B2R9-F1
#
_cell.length_a   1.000
_cell.length_b   1.000
_cell.length_c   1.000
_cell.angle_alpha   90.00
_cell.angle_beta   90.00
_cell.angle_gamma   90.00
#
_symmetry.space_group_name_H-M   'P 1'
#
loop_
_entity.id
_entity.type
_entity.pdbx_description
1 polymer ?
#
loop_
_entity_poly.entity_id
_entity_poly.type
_entity_poly.pdbx_seq_one_letter_code
_entity_poly.pdbx_strand_id
1 'polypeptide(L)'
;MKNILRPLPALLLAIASTALSGATPAQAPLLDTIAQAVRDDPAWASPLRGNVTLPETAAALPALAGRLDLTSARITWRSSDPKTITDTDRGRGADVIRKGAVIRGKADRPVRLTATVSLAGHAPRAVPIDVTVRAAPAIAPPPSAYLFVYFTENTINGEKLRFAVSDGNNALQWETLNDAQPILESTQGTRGLRDPFIMRSAEGDRFFLLATDLSTGRTGWGGSTDQGSLYLEIWESTDLIHWGQQRHVRVNGPMAGMTWAPEATYDPTIGAYVVYWTSTLYKDAAHKIEDGNGPQILRAITRDFRTFTTPEPWFKAADVPGAVTAKGMIDATVMKDGDRYYRFTKVSDASGCPSSDILAQVSHSLRADGASGHWKIIDRCIGRRSGTPEVEGPTAFLANPGDTSGFKYFLWVDNYGGVGYIPLATNSLDGKIAWTYPHDFRLPKSPRHGTVMSITAAERDALAAHWSPAAPDAATLADSWVVPPVLASGTRLPVPVDHVATWRADDRPLPDGVLVNPGAEPRTVRLEGVVRGPDGTMLTKRFSVRLLGRSARRLASYARVPTTPHDANQPTVARSIHLALDGADGRMIPLNDNYGIAFASGDYVGVDRVALRGIADPSLFYFADGALGVIATRVDMDGTPDPAATETVVFRSDPRQPPTFVKLGTLDLRDAGGITKPRAVWDTATNRYIVSWTDRTGRPRWTSVADLARTEWHKTAFSPGPGGNRPRIVSAGNVGDAHIGAVTSTDTDTLPIDDTMAAALRHRFGRVVNTTASVAPRTIDLRRIDKLSGARVTLGYSDGSTATRAVDWDRADVARLTRPGRYLVHGTIRQTRYPAIFAYNRADPDIYRWEHDGRVRYLFAATDDTNNDNVGSPHLPLRIADTIADLADDQGGRAREVDLLNRRTRADRTAEGRVIAGCYWAPEIHEIGGRLSILFAPCFNPKDDQSSEGGEWSQVQSHIIQLRDGGDPANPADWSKPAAIRKADGTPLGRPDMAANISLDMSYFEVGHQGYYIWSQRYLPKSGPLGDPLTWIAKVDPVRPTRLTSAPAPIIAPETSVEENLAEGAFALLHDQRMTLVYSSSGVSPTYVVNGTSAPLDADLTRIDVWRKWSAPLQKSVPMPAGETDYRRYEQGPGHGAFTTDEDGNQLYVYHSWGNGVGGDGRDARVRRIHWAADGRPLLDMTPDEEVAPAHRRVSMMVTIR
;
A
#
# COMPACT_ATOMS: atom_id res chain seq x y z
N MET A 1 16.95 -30.74 -25.57
CA MET A 1 17.83 -30.71 -26.76
C MET A 1 19.25 -30.41 -26.28
N LYS A 2 20.20 -31.27 -26.68
CA LYS A 2 21.61 -31.01 -27.07
C LYS A 2 22.25 -29.74 -26.46
N ASN A 3 23.41 -29.72 -25.83
CA ASN A 3 24.67 -30.45 -26.02
C ASN A 3 25.75 -29.50 -25.39
N ILE A 4 27.00 -29.82 -25.05
CA ILE A 4 27.73 -30.84 -24.30
C ILE A 4 29.07 -30.15 -23.91
N LEU A 5 29.89 -30.87 -23.13
CA LEU A 5 31.36 -31.00 -23.19
C LEU A 5 32.17 -29.99 -22.35
N ARG A 6 33.03 -30.39 -21.40
CA ARG A 6 33.80 -31.66 -21.22
C ARG A 6 33.98 -32.07 -19.73
N PRO A 7 33.99 -33.38 -19.45
CA PRO A 7 34.47 -33.99 -18.20
C PRO A 7 35.78 -34.79 -18.41
N LEU A 8 36.39 -35.29 -17.34
CA LEU A 8 36.83 -36.70 -17.09
C LEU A 8 37.87 -36.77 -15.94
N PRO A 9 37.99 -37.91 -15.23
CA PRO A 9 37.97 -37.99 -13.76
C PRO A 9 39.05 -38.94 -13.17
N ALA A 10 38.91 -39.22 -11.86
CA ALA A 10 39.23 -40.50 -11.18
C ALA A 10 40.72 -40.95 -11.11
N LEU A 11 41.24 -41.68 -10.11
CA LEU A 11 40.84 -42.15 -8.78
C LEU A 11 42.08 -42.90 -8.22
N LEU A 12 42.36 -42.76 -6.91
CA LEU A 12 43.05 -43.66 -5.94
C LEU A 12 44.45 -44.32 -6.15
N LEU A 13 45.28 -44.14 -5.09
CA LEU A 13 46.20 -45.07 -4.35
C LEU A 13 47.30 -45.83 -5.12
N ALA A 14 48.53 -46.09 -4.65
CA ALA A 14 49.30 -45.83 -3.42
C ALA A 14 50.77 -46.25 -3.68
N ILE A 15 51.68 -45.93 -2.74
CA ILE A 15 52.87 -46.68 -2.27
C ILE A 15 54.11 -45.77 -2.08
N ALA A 16 54.56 -45.78 -0.81
CA ALA A 16 55.77 -45.25 -0.19
C ALA A 16 57.08 -45.81 -0.83
N SER A 17 58.31 -45.36 -0.63
CA SER A 17 59.01 -44.39 0.23
C SER A 17 60.50 -44.43 -0.15
N THR A 18 61.23 -43.31 0.00
CA THR A 18 62.58 -43.15 0.64
C THR A 18 63.16 -41.79 0.23
N ALA A 19 63.27 -40.82 1.15
CA ALA A 19 64.45 -40.49 2.00
C ALA A 19 65.68 -40.06 1.17
N LEU A 20 66.43 -38.98 1.42
CA LEU A 20 66.63 -38.04 2.52
C LEU A 20 67.47 -36.87 1.97
N SER A 21 67.22 -35.61 2.36
CA SER A 21 68.23 -34.66 2.86
C SER A 21 67.68 -33.23 2.99
N GLY A 22 67.76 -32.70 4.22
CA GLY A 22 68.07 -31.28 4.48
C GLY A 22 67.02 -30.21 4.22
N ALA A 23 65.98 -30.11 5.05
CA ALA A 23 65.34 -28.83 5.35
C ALA A 23 64.63 -28.88 6.72
N THR A 24 64.97 -27.96 7.61
CA THR A 24 64.25 -27.66 8.85
C THR A 24 62.83 -27.14 8.52
N PRO A 25 61.76 -27.49 9.25
CA PRO A 25 60.38 -27.16 8.88
C PRO A 25 59.93 -25.75 9.33
N ALA A 26 58.98 -25.20 8.58
CA ALA A 26 58.36 -23.87 8.74
C ALA A 26 57.71 -23.61 10.11
N GLN A 27 57.93 -22.41 10.68
CA GLN A 27 57.49 -22.01 12.02
C GLN A 27 56.80 -20.61 12.10
N ALA A 28 56.18 -20.09 11.03
CA ALA A 28 55.85 -18.65 10.91
C ALA A 28 54.37 -18.16 10.71
N PRO A 29 53.26 -18.92 10.82
CA PRO A 29 51.93 -18.35 10.53
C PRO A 29 51.26 -17.54 11.68
N LEU A 30 51.48 -17.88 12.96
CA LEU A 30 50.68 -17.29 14.07
C LEU A 30 51.18 -15.92 14.56
N LEU A 31 52.50 -15.74 14.77
CA LEU A 31 53.06 -14.44 15.14
C LEU A 31 52.86 -13.39 14.05
N ASP A 32 52.90 -13.80 12.78
CA ASP A 32 52.69 -12.94 11.62
C ASP A 32 51.24 -12.46 11.57
N THR A 33 50.29 -13.35 11.91
CA THR A 33 48.88 -13.00 12.06
C THR A 33 48.69 -11.94 13.15
N ILE A 34 49.30 -12.11 14.34
CA ILE A 34 49.19 -11.11 15.42
C ILE A 34 49.88 -9.80 15.04
N ALA A 35 51.08 -9.87 14.48
CA ALA A 35 51.83 -8.68 14.06
C ALA A 35 51.08 -7.89 12.98
N GLN A 36 50.40 -8.60 12.06
CA GLN A 36 49.57 -7.97 11.04
C GLN A 36 48.33 -7.32 11.66
N ALA A 37 47.62 -8.02 12.55
CA ALA A 37 46.47 -7.46 13.25
C ALA A 37 46.82 -6.22 14.10
N VAL A 38 48.03 -6.17 14.69
CA VAL A 38 48.52 -4.98 15.39
C VAL A 38 48.75 -3.80 14.44
N ARG A 39 49.31 -4.05 13.25
CA ARG A 39 49.55 -3.00 12.23
C ARG A 39 48.25 -2.46 11.63
N ASP A 40 47.31 -3.36 11.40
CA ASP A 40 46.03 -3.05 10.75
C ASP A 40 44.97 -2.58 11.75
N ASP A 41 45.33 -2.41 13.02
CA ASP A 41 44.39 -1.93 14.03
C ASP A 41 43.88 -0.52 13.63
N PRO A 42 42.54 -0.34 13.50
CA PRO A 42 41.95 0.94 13.12
C PRO A 42 42.30 2.09 14.06
N ALA A 43 42.76 1.83 15.28
CA ALA A 43 43.24 2.85 16.21
C ALA A 43 44.36 3.73 15.62
N TRP A 44 45.15 3.21 14.66
CA TRP A 44 46.28 3.93 14.04
C TRP A 44 45.94 4.51 12.66
N ALA A 45 44.77 4.22 12.11
CA ALA A 45 44.39 4.60 10.74
C ALA A 45 44.18 6.11 10.53
N SER A 46 44.16 6.89 11.62
CA SER A 46 44.01 8.34 11.58
C SER A 46 44.88 9.00 12.64
N PRO A 47 45.27 10.27 12.44
CA PRO A 47 46.00 11.02 13.45
C PRO A 47 45.30 11.01 14.82
N LEU A 48 46.06 10.71 15.86
CA LEU A 48 45.57 10.55 17.23
C LEU A 48 45.19 11.92 17.81
N ARG A 49 43.95 12.00 18.31
CA ARG A 49 43.37 13.20 18.94
C ARG A 49 43.03 13.01 20.42
N GLY A 50 43.18 11.80 20.96
CA GLY A 50 42.91 11.49 22.37
C GLY A 50 43.58 10.20 22.78
N ASN A 51 43.34 9.77 24.02
CA ASN A 51 43.92 8.55 24.57
C ASN A 51 43.56 7.33 23.71
N VAL A 52 44.52 6.40 23.57
CA VAL A 52 44.37 5.16 22.79
C VAL A 52 44.49 3.94 23.70
N THR A 53 43.86 2.86 23.31
CA THR A 53 44.04 1.56 23.98
C THR A 53 45.29 0.89 23.42
N LEU A 54 46.21 0.46 24.28
CA LEU A 54 47.37 -0.38 23.90
C LEU A 54 47.11 -1.83 24.34
N PRO A 55 46.69 -2.74 23.43
CA PRO A 55 46.35 -4.12 23.77
C PRO A 55 47.52 -4.87 24.41
N GLU A 56 47.26 -5.62 25.48
CA GLU A 56 48.30 -6.45 26.15
C GLU A 56 48.25 -7.93 25.75
N THR A 57 47.19 -8.33 25.03
CA THR A 57 46.95 -9.71 24.58
C THR A 57 46.42 -9.69 23.15
N ALA A 58 46.61 -10.78 22.41
CA ALA A 58 46.05 -10.90 21.06
C ALA A 58 44.51 -10.89 21.07
N ALA A 59 43.87 -11.42 22.12
CA ALA A 59 42.42 -11.44 22.25
C ALA A 59 41.77 -10.05 22.40
N ALA A 60 42.56 -9.04 22.78
CA ALA A 60 42.10 -7.65 22.85
C ALA A 60 42.15 -6.92 21.49
N LEU A 61 42.71 -7.54 20.45
CA LEU A 61 42.63 -7.03 19.08
C LEU A 61 41.32 -7.49 18.43
N PRO A 62 40.46 -6.59 17.92
CA PRO A 62 39.17 -6.95 17.34
C PRO A 62 39.25 -8.02 16.25
N ALA A 63 40.25 -7.94 15.38
CA ALA A 63 40.46 -8.90 14.28
C ALA A 63 40.77 -10.34 14.75
N LEU A 64 41.16 -10.51 16.02
CA LEU A 64 41.56 -11.80 16.61
C LEU A 64 40.65 -12.22 17.77
N ALA A 65 39.57 -11.47 18.04
CA ALA A 65 38.62 -11.80 19.07
C ALA A 65 38.03 -13.21 18.85
N GLY A 66 38.11 -14.08 19.86
CA GLY A 66 37.61 -15.46 19.81
C GLY A 66 38.62 -16.53 19.34
N ARG A 67 39.83 -16.16 18.92
CA ARG A 67 40.90 -17.12 18.56
C ARG A 67 41.55 -17.74 19.80
N LEU A 68 41.02 -18.89 20.23
CA LEU A 68 41.49 -19.62 21.42
C LEU A 68 42.97 -20.03 21.35
N ASP A 69 43.48 -20.30 20.15
CA ASP A 69 44.87 -20.67 19.87
C ASP A 69 45.88 -19.53 20.11
N LEU A 70 45.41 -18.28 20.23
CA LEU A 70 46.24 -17.09 20.44
C LEU A 70 46.13 -16.51 21.86
N THR A 71 45.41 -17.16 22.78
CA THR A 71 45.13 -16.68 24.14
C THR A 71 46.38 -16.54 25.02
N SER A 72 47.44 -17.30 24.74
CA SER A 72 48.72 -17.21 25.44
C SER A 72 49.63 -16.09 24.90
N ALA A 73 49.27 -15.45 23.78
CA ALA A 73 50.04 -14.34 23.23
C ALA A 73 49.98 -13.11 24.14
N ARG A 74 51.11 -12.43 24.28
CA ARG A 74 51.27 -11.18 25.06
C ARG A 74 51.87 -10.10 24.17
N ILE A 75 51.47 -8.86 24.41
CA ILE A 75 51.95 -7.69 23.68
C ILE A 75 52.47 -6.67 24.70
N THR A 76 53.73 -6.29 24.58
CA THR A 76 54.31 -5.18 25.35
C THR A 76 54.58 -4.00 24.43
N TRP A 77 54.53 -2.78 24.97
CA TRP A 77 54.60 -1.56 24.17
C TRP A 77 55.74 -0.67 24.62
N ARG A 78 56.38 0.00 23.66
CA ARG A 78 57.37 1.05 23.90
C ARG A 78 57.06 2.25 23.01
N SER A 79 57.12 3.45 23.55
CA SER A 79 56.97 4.70 22.80
C SER A 79 58.35 5.29 22.49
N SER A 80 58.54 5.81 21.28
CA SER A 80 59.70 6.64 20.95
C SER A 80 59.68 7.97 21.72
N ASP A 81 58.51 8.37 22.20
CA ASP A 81 58.30 9.58 22.97
C ASP A 81 57.23 9.39 24.09
N PRO A 82 57.63 8.81 25.24
CA PRO A 82 56.73 8.55 26.36
C PRO A 82 56.05 9.79 26.96
N LYS A 83 56.55 11.00 26.65
CA LYS A 83 55.94 12.27 27.07
C LYS A 83 54.74 12.66 26.22
N THR A 84 54.63 12.13 25.01
CA THR A 84 53.52 12.41 24.07
C THR A 84 52.51 11.27 24.05
N ILE A 85 52.98 10.01 24.04
CA ILE A 85 52.13 8.82 24.23
C ILE A 85 52.77 7.95 25.30
N THR A 86 52.09 7.75 26.43
CA THR A 86 52.64 6.96 27.54
C THR A 86 52.70 5.47 27.16
N ASP A 87 53.80 4.80 27.50
CA ASP A 87 53.96 3.35 27.34
C ASP A 87 53.97 2.60 28.68
N THR A 88 53.80 3.34 29.79
CA THR A 88 53.60 2.82 31.14
C THR A 88 52.33 3.38 31.77
N ASP A 89 51.78 2.64 32.72
CA ASP A 89 50.65 3.08 33.51
C ASP A 89 51.06 4.19 34.49
N ARG A 90 50.15 5.13 34.74
CA ARG A 90 50.30 6.19 35.74
C ARG A 90 49.32 5.99 36.88
N GLY A 91 49.84 5.93 38.10
CA GLY A 91 49.04 5.65 39.31
C GLY A 91 48.91 4.15 39.59
N ARG A 92 48.07 3.80 40.57
CA ARG A 92 47.78 2.41 40.99
C ARG A 92 46.32 2.32 41.47
N GLY A 93 45.79 1.10 41.56
CA GLY A 93 44.44 0.85 42.07
C GLY A 93 43.33 1.23 41.09
N ALA A 94 42.16 1.59 41.62
CA ALA A 94 40.96 1.85 40.83
C ALA A 94 41.02 3.13 39.95
N ASP A 95 41.96 4.04 40.21
CA ASP A 95 42.20 5.29 39.45
C ASP A 95 43.48 5.20 38.59
N VAL A 96 43.87 4.00 38.16
CA VAL A 96 45.03 3.85 37.26
C VAL A 96 44.71 4.40 35.87
N ILE A 97 45.56 5.31 35.38
CA ILE A 97 45.55 5.74 33.99
C ILE A 97 46.46 4.79 33.23
N ARG A 98 45.88 3.95 32.39
CA ARG A 98 46.63 2.92 31.65
C ARG A 98 47.51 3.56 30.59
N LYS A 99 48.59 2.87 30.22
CA LYS A 99 49.44 3.22 29.08
C LYS A 99 48.61 3.47 27.80
N GLY A 100 49.08 4.39 26.96
CA GLY A 100 48.34 4.90 25.79
C GLY A 100 47.69 6.27 26.04
N ALA A 101 47.99 6.93 27.15
CA ALA A 101 47.55 8.30 27.39
C ALA A 101 48.29 9.26 26.45
N VAL A 102 47.55 10.12 25.75
CA VAL A 102 48.06 11.04 24.73
C VAL A 102 48.08 12.45 25.30
N ILE A 103 49.24 13.12 25.18
CA ILE A 103 49.42 14.51 25.59
C ILE A 103 49.73 15.33 24.32
N ARG A 104 48.81 16.24 23.97
CA ARG A 104 48.89 17.00 22.70
C ARG A 104 49.64 18.32 22.90
N GLY A 105 50.61 18.58 22.03
CA GLY A 105 51.35 19.85 21.97
C GLY A 105 50.69 20.87 21.04
N LYS A 106 51.33 22.02 20.82
CA LYS A 106 50.84 23.07 19.89
C LYS A 106 50.99 22.73 18.40
N ALA A 107 51.73 21.68 18.07
CA ALA A 107 51.98 21.23 16.71
C ALA A 107 51.81 19.71 16.62
N ASP A 108 51.51 19.23 15.41
CA ASP A 108 51.45 17.81 15.12
C ASP A 108 52.79 17.15 15.41
N ARG A 109 52.76 15.96 16.00
CA ARG A 109 53.96 15.27 16.48
C ARG A 109 53.97 13.81 16.02
N PRO A 110 54.94 13.39 15.20
CA PRO A 110 55.11 11.99 14.86
C PRO A 110 55.68 11.23 16.08
N VAL A 111 55.12 10.05 16.36
CA VAL A 111 55.56 9.15 17.42
C VAL A 111 55.57 7.73 16.87
N ARG A 112 56.66 6.98 17.14
CA ARG A 112 56.74 5.55 16.82
C ARG A 112 56.42 4.73 18.05
N LEU A 113 55.33 3.96 17.99
CA LEU A 113 55.03 2.92 18.97
C LEU A 113 55.62 1.59 18.48
N THR A 114 56.25 0.83 19.37
CA THR A 114 56.75 -0.51 19.07
C THR A 114 56.03 -1.52 19.95
N ALA A 115 55.19 -2.35 19.34
CA ALA A 115 54.57 -3.50 19.98
C ALA A 115 55.51 -4.72 19.88
N THR A 116 55.85 -5.35 20.99
CA THR A 116 56.58 -6.62 21.02
C THR A 116 55.61 -7.75 21.33
N VAL A 117 55.34 -8.58 20.33
CA VAL A 117 54.46 -9.74 20.45
C VAL A 117 55.26 -10.96 20.89
N SER A 118 54.85 -11.61 21.96
CA SER A 118 55.46 -12.83 22.50
C SER A 118 54.41 -13.95 22.55
N LEU A 119 54.76 -15.12 22.03
CA LEU A 119 53.94 -16.33 22.06
C LEU A 119 54.79 -17.51 22.53
N ALA A 120 54.25 -18.36 23.40
CA ALA A 120 54.99 -19.51 23.93
C ALA A 120 55.55 -20.38 22.78
N GLY A 121 56.81 -20.80 22.91
CA GLY A 121 57.50 -21.60 21.89
C GLY A 121 57.97 -20.83 20.65
N HIS A 122 57.82 -19.50 20.60
CA HIS A 122 58.24 -18.68 19.46
C HIS A 122 59.11 -17.49 19.92
N ALA A 123 60.02 -17.02 19.05
CA ALA A 123 60.82 -15.82 19.32
C ALA A 123 59.94 -14.55 19.30
N PRO A 124 60.09 -13.61 20.25
CA PRO A 124 59.32 -12.37 20.25
C PRO A 124 59.50 -11.56 18.96
N ARG A 125 58.42 -10.94 18.48
CA ARG A 125 58.40 -10.14 17.24
C ARG A 125 58.06 -8.68 17.54
N ALA A 126 58.97 -7.78 17.19
CA ALA A 126 58.73 -6.33 17.27
C ALA A 126 57.95 -5.83 16.03
N VAL A 127 56.97 -4.96 16.27
CA VAL A 127 56.07 -4.39 15.29
C VAL A 127 56.07 -2.87 15.47
N PRO A 128 56.82 -2.12 14.64
CA PRO A 128 56.81 -0.66 14.69
C PRO A 128 55.55 -0.10 14.03
N ILE A 129 54.96 0.92 14.64
CA ILE A 129 53.76 1.63 14.21
C ILE A 129 54.04 3.12 14.29
N ASP A 130 54.05 3.80 13.14
CA ASP A 130 54.23 5.23 13.07
C ASP A 130 52.87 5.92 13.13
N VAL A 131 52.66 6.74 14.17
CA VAL A 131 51.43 7.51 14.36
C VAL A 131 51.74 8.99 14.42
N THR A 132 50.75 9.82 14.06
CA THR A 132 50.82 11.27 14.25
C THR A 132 49.85 11.68 15.34
N VAL A 133 50.34 12.31 16.41
CA VAL A 133 49.49 12.97 17.41
C VAL A 133 49.20 14.38 16.92
N ARG A 134 47.91 14.73 16.80
CA ARG A 134 47.50 16.07 16.34
C ARG A 134 47.75 17.12 17.41
N ALA A 135 48.09 18.32 16.96
CA ALA A 135 48.14 19.52 17.80
C ALA A 135 46.85 19.69 18.61
N ALA A 136 46.96 20.14 19.86
CA ALA A 136 45.80 20.44 20.71
C ALA A 136 44.90 21.48 20.02
N PRO A 137 43.57 21.35 20.12
CA PRO A 137 42.66 22.30 19.50
C PRO A 137 42.75 23.66 20.19
N ALA A 138 42.34 24.71 19.49
CA ALA A 138 42.08 25.99 20.13
C ALA A 138 40.95 25.83 21.17
N ILE A 139 41.02 26.59 22.25
CA ILE A 139 39.97 26.61 23.27
C ILE A 139 38.68 27.10 22.60
N ALA A 140 37.63 26.27 22.64
CA ALA A 140 36.33 26.64 22.09
C ALA A 140 35.71 27.79 22.91
N PRO A 141 34.97 28.72 22.26
CA PRO A 141 34.17 29.70 22.98
C PRO A 141 33.17 29.02 23.93
N PRO A 142 32.71 29.73 24.99
CA PRO A 142 31.62 29.23 25.84
C PRO A 142 30.38 28.84 25.01
N PRO A 143 29.69 27.75 25.36
CA PRO A 143 28.47 27.36 24.66
C PRO A 143 27.39 28.41 24.81
N SER A 144 26.60 28.61 23.75
CA SER A 144 25.56 29.64 23.63
C SER A 144 24.37 29.17 22.78
N ALA A 145 24.26 27.85 22.62
CA ALA A 145 23.22 27.14 21.89
C ALA A 145 23.19 25.66 22.32
N TYR A 146 22.21 24.91 21.85
CA TYR A 146 22.08 23.48 22.11
C TYR A 146 21.77 22.70 20.82
N LEU A 147 22.19 21.44 20.80
CA LEU A 147 21.83 20.41 19.83
C LEU A 147 20.99 19.34 20.54
N PHE A 148 19.89 18.94 19.94
CA PHE A 148 19.05 17.85 20.39
C PHE A 148 19.02 16.75 19.34
N VAL A 149 19.41 15.53 19.73
CA VAL A 149 19.42 14.34 18.86
C VAL A 149 18.35 13.38 19.35
N TYR A 150 17.44 12.96 18.46
CA TYR A 150 16.24 12.19 18.83
C TYR A 150 15.76 11.25 17.72
N PHE A 151 14.85 10.33 18.06
CA PHE A 151 14.01 9.56 17.12
C PHE A 151 12.52 9.82 17.43
N THR A 152 11.54 9.31 16.66
CA THR A 152 10.14 9.76 16.81
C THR A 152 9.08 8.70 17.09
N GLU A 153 9.17 7.54 16.45
CA GLU A 153 8.08 6.54 16.45
C GLU A 153 8.63 5.11 16.39
N ASN A 154 7.76 4.14 16.68
CA ASN A 154 8.04 2.70 16.53
C ASN A 154 7.80 2.22 15.08
N THR A 155 8.34 2.97 14.10
CA THR A 155 8.23 2.67 12.67
C THR A 155 9.61 2.65 12.02
N ILE A 156 9.76 1.99 10.88
CA ILE A 156 11.05 1.92 10.16
C ILE A 156 11.65 3.31 9.90
N ASN A 157 10.81 4.31 9.60
CA ASN A 157 11.28 5.69 9.40
C ASN A 157 11.41 6.46 10.72
N GLY A 158 10.60 6.14 11.71
CA GLY A 158 10.66 6.73 13.05
C GLY A 158 11.96 6.42 13.78
N GLU A 159 12.51 5.22 13.60
CA GLU A 159 13.73 4.68 14.23
C GLU A 159 15.02 5.06 13.50
N LYS A 160 15.08 6.31 13.01
CA LYS A 160 16.26 6.95 12.44
C LYS A 160 16.51 8.27 13.17
N LEU A 161 17.75 8.71 13.25
CA LEU A 161 18.13 9.85 14.08
C LEU A 161 17.88 11.18 13.35
N ARG A 162 17.33 12.14 14.08
CA ARG A 162 17.00 13.51 13.65
C ARG A 162 17.64 14.50 14.61
N PHE A 163 17.99 15.67 14.10
CA PHE A 163 18.59 16.74 14.90
C PHE A 163 17.68 17.95 14.96
N ALA A 164 17.75 18.68 16.06
CA ALA A 164 17.16 20.00 16.26
C ALA A 164 18.17 20.91 16.96
N VAL A 165 18.09 22.20 16.74
CA VAL A 165 18.92 23.20 17.42
C VAL A 165 18.06 24.18 18.20
N SER A 166 18.62 24.74 19.27
CA SER A 166 17.91 25.77 20.02
C SER A 166 17.87 27.11 19.28
N ASP A 167 16.76 27.83 19.40
CA ASP A 167 16.69 29.24 19.05
C ASP A 167 17.50 30.05 20.07
N GLY A 168 18.60 30.65 19.61
CA GLY A 168 19.50 31.37 20.49
C GLY A 168 20.06 30.50 21.62
N ASN A 169 20.30 31.13 22.77
CA ASN A 169 20.74 30.49 24.02
C ASN A 169 19.53 30.24 24.92
N ASN A 170 18.63 29.36 24.47
CA ASN A 170 17.41 29.03 25.20
C ASN A 170 17.17 27.52 25.19
N ALA A 171 17.21 26.89 26.36
CA ALA A 171 17.01 25.45 26.49
C ALA A 171 15.58 24.99 26.18
N LEU A 172 14.57 25.85 26.00
CA LEU A 172 13.17 25.48 25.82
C LEU A 172 12.59 25.78 24.43
N GLN A 173 13.33 26.47 23.56
CA GLN A 173 12.86 26.88 22.23
C GLN A 173 13.74 26.24 21.15
N TRP A 174 13.13 25.41 20.30
CA TRP A 174 13.86 24.57 19.35
C TRP A 174 13.32 24.65 17.92
N GLU A 175 14.20 24.36 16.98
CA GLU A 175 13.93 24.27 15.54
C GLU A 175 14.52 22.97 14.98
N THR A 176 13.73 22.25 14.19
CA THR A 176 14.17 21.00 13.56
C THR A 176 15.10 21.29 12.40
N LEU A 177 16.18 20.53 12.28
CA LEU A 177 17.03 20.54 11.09
C LEU A 177 16.49 19.58 10.03
N ASN A 178 16.87 19.80 8.76
CA ASN A 178 16.57 18.90 7.64
C ASN A 178 15.05 18.64 7.49
N ASP A 179 14.21 19.65 7.74
CA ASP A 179 12.75 19.55 7.71
C ASP A 179 12.19 18.39 8.56
N ALA A 180 12.83 18.14 9.71
CA ALA A 180 12.54 17.01 10.61
C ALA A 180 12.71 15.61 9.97
N GLN A 181 13.43 15.52 8.84
CA GLN A 181 13.81 14.26 8.20
C GLN A 181 15.06 13.66 8.86
N PRO A 182 15.22 12.31 8.81
CA PRO A 182 16.39 11.64 9.32
C PRO A 182 17.72 12.18 8.75
N ILE A 183 18.71 12.36 9.62
CA ILE A 183 20.08 12.74 9.27
C ILE A 183 21.01 11.52 9.32
N LEU A 184 20.80 10.60 10.28
CA LEU A 184 21.56 9.34 10.36
C LEU A 184 20.63 8.13 10.38
N GLU A 185 21.01 7.10 9.62
CA GLU A 185 20.34 5.81 9.59
C GLU A 185 21.34 4.67 9.76
N SER A 186 20.86 3.53 10.25
CA SER A 186 21.69 2.33 10.44
C SER A 186 21.64 1.43 9.22
N THR A 187 22.82 0.99 8.79
CA THR A 187 23.01 -0.03 7.74
C THR A 187 23.40 -1.40 8.31
N GLN A 188 23.70 -1.48 9.60
CA GLN A 188 24.14 -2.69 10.31
C GLN A 188 23.13 -3.12 11.38
N GLY A 189 23.39 -4.26 12.03
CA GLY A 189 22.54 -4.78 13.10
C GLY A 189 21.07 -4.97 12.69
N THR A 190 20.17 -4.55 13.56
CA THR A 190 18.71 -4.52 13.35
C THR A 190 18.26 -3.44 12.36
N ARG A 191 19.16 -2.52 11.99
CA ARG A 191 18.92 -1.33 11.15
C ARG A 191 17.95 -0.29 11.73
N GLY A 192 17.70 -0.33 13.04
CA GLY A 192 16.99 0.71 13.76
C GLY A 192 17.91 1.41 14.76
N LEU A 193 17.69 2.71 14.96
CA LEU A 193 18.43 3.55 15.89
C LEU A 193 17.47 4.14 16.91
N ARG A 194 17.70 3.78 18.17
CA ARG A 194 16.93 4.27 19.32
C ARG A 194 17.86 4.84 20.38
N ASP A 195 17.28 5.62 21.27
CA ASP A 195 17.93 6.14 22.46
C ASP A 195 19.30 6.80 22.19
N PRO A 196 19.42 7.75 21.23
CA PRO A 196 20.68 8.35 20.88
C PRO A 196 21.29 9.19 22.02
N PHE A 197 22.58 8.99 22.23
CA PHE A 197 23.42 9.81 23.08
C PHE A 197 24.54 10.48 22.30
N ILE A 198 24.69 11.79 22.48
CA ILE A 198 25.75 12.56 21.85
C ILE A 198 26.57 13.29 22.91
N MET A 199 27.90 13.28 22.74
CA MET A 199 28.81 14.02 23.60
C MET A 199 29.96 14.63 22.82
N ARG A 200 30.47 15.76 23.32
CA ARG A 200 31.77 16.29 22.93
C ARG A 200 32.88 15.49 23.62
N SER A 201 33.94 15.19 22.87
CA SER A 201 35.11 14.49 23.41
C SER A 201 35.81 15.31 24.50
N ALA A 202 36.59 14.64 25.35
CA ALA A 202 37.32 15.27 26.46
C ALA A 202 38.26 16.42 26.04
N GLU A 203 38.80 16.35 24.82
CA GLU A 203 39.69 17.38 24.26
C GLU A 203 38.91 18.51 23.55
N GLY A 204 37.59 18.36 23.37
CA GLY A 204 36.71 19.39 22.82
C GLY A 204 36.58 19.44 21.30
N ASP A 205 37.38 18.69 20.53
CA ASP A 205 37.51 18.81 19.06
C ASP A 205 36.83 17.72 18.23
N ARG A 206 36.00 16.90 18.88
CA ARG A 206 35.27 15.78 18.28
C ARG A 206 33.97 15.54 19.01
N PHE A 207 33.06 14.84 18.35
CA PHE A 207 31.76 14.43 18.84
C PHE A 207 31.59 12.93 18.66
N PHE A 208 31.10 12.25 19.68
CA PHE A 208 30.72 10.85 19.62
C PHE A 208 29.21 10.74 19.74
N LEU A 209 28.60 9.96 18.86
CA LEU A 209 27.19 9.62 18.91
C LEU A 209 27.08 8.12 19.09
N LEU A 210 26.29 7.69 20.08
CA LEU A 210 25.98 6.31 20.41
C LEU A 210 24.47 6.12 20.26
N ALA A 211 24.04 4.94 19.84
CA ALA A 211 22.63 4.58 19.79
C ALA A 211 22.42 3.09 20.06
N THR A 212 21.24 2.75 20.55
CA THR A 212 20.76 1.38 20.67
C THR A 212 20.47 0.80 19.28
N ASP A 213 21.05 -0.37 19.01
CA ASP A 213 20.71 -1.19 17.86
C ASP A 213 19.38 -1.93 18.09
N LEU A 214 18.27 -1.30 17.73
CA LEU A 214 16.93 -1.88 17.86
C LEU A 214 15.97 -1.31 16.80
N SER A 215 15.27 -2.19 16.08
CA SER A 215 14.16 -1.82 15.18
C SER A 215 12.85 -2.53 15.51
N THR A 216 12.03 -1.89 16.35
CA THR A 216 10.67 -2.35 16.65
C THR A 216 9.72 -2.20 15.45
N GLY A 217 10.02 -1.27 14.53
CA GLY A 217 9.27 -1.12 13.29
C GLY A 217 9.45 -2.29 12.31
N ARG A 218 10.52 -3.09 12.45
CA ARG A 218 10.75 -4.31 11.66
C ARG A 218 10.38 -5.58 12.40
N THR A 219 10.76 -5.70 13.68
CA THR A 219 10.65 -6.95 14.43
C THR A 219 9.51 -6.96 15.44
N GLY A 220 8.86 -5.83 15.69
CA GLY A 220 8.01 -5.65 16.87
C GLY A 220 8.83 -5.61 18.17
N TRP A 221 8.14 -5.51 19.31
CA TRP A 221 8.75 -5.48 20.64
C TRP A 221 9.06 -6.88 21.23
N GLY A 222 8.44 -7.94 20.70
CA GLY A 222 8.65 -9.30 21.19
C GLY A 222 10.11 -9.74 21.02
N GLY A 223 10.73 -10.26 22.07
CA GLY A 223 12.13 -10.69 22.05
C GLY A 223 13.16 -9.59 22.31
N SER A 224 12.74 -8.32 22.42
CA SER A 224 13.68 -7.18 22.46
C SER A 224 14.43 -7.03 23.80
N THR A 225 13.93 -7.64 24.88
CA THR A 225 14.51 -7.59 26.23
C THR A 225 15.32 -8.83 26.60
N ASP A 226 15.00 -9.98 26.02
CA ASP A 226 15.62 -11.27 26.31
C ASP A 226 16.48 -11.79 25.16
N GLN A 227 16.17 -11.45 23.91
CA GLN A 227 16.93 -11.83 22.71
C GLN A 227 17.34 -10.60 21.87
N GLY A 228 17.49 -9.44 22.52
CA GLY A 228 17.84 -8.16 21.90
C GLY A 228 19.30 -8.05 21.48
N SER A 229 19.65 -6.93 20.85
CA SER A 229 21.02 -6.69 20.38
C SER A 229 22.01 -6.53 21.53
N LEU A 230 23.20 -7.09 21.36
CA LEU A 230 24.35 -6.96 22.27
C LEU A 230 25.34 -5.86 21.83
N TYR A 231 24.91 -5.05 20.87
CA TYR A 231 25.75 -4.10 20.13
C TYR A 231 25.27 -2.66 20.33
N LEU A 232 26.20 -1.74 20.20
CA LEU A 232 25.96 -0.30 20.06
C LEU A 232 26.33 0.16 18.67
N GLU A 233 25.58 1.15 18.18
CA GLU A 233 25.92 1.86 16.95
C GLU A 233 26.62 3.17 17.29
N ILE A 234 27.83 3.37 16.75
CA ILE A 234 28.69 4.49 17.14
C ILE A 234 29.20 5.25 15.92
N TRP A 235 29.00 6.57 15.93
CA TRP A 235 29.56 7.51 14.97
C TRP A 235 30.50 8.52 15.63
N GLU A 236 31.34 9.12 14.81
CA GLU A 236 32.27 10.18 15.21
C GLU A 236 32.23 11.31 14.18
N SER A 237 32.28 12.55 14.66
CA SER A 237 32.34 13.75 13.81
C SER A 237 33.31 14.77 14.42
N THR A 238 33.87 15.65 13.58
CA THR A 238 34.66 16.81 14.01
C THR A 238 33.90 18.13 13.92
N ASP A 239 32.72 18.15 13.31
CA ASP A 239 31.98 19.38 12.98
C ASP A 239 30.45 19.25 13.12
N LEU A 240 29.93 18.13 13.64
CA LEU A 240 28.51 17.78 13.78
C LEU A 240 27.73 17.59 12.47
N ILE A 241 28.34 17.92 11.33
CA ILE A 241 27.71 17.87 10.00
C ILE A 241 28.15 16.59 9.29
N HIS A 242 29.46 16.37 9.20
CA HIS A 242 30.05 15.22 8.53
C HIS A 242 30.34 14.13 9.56
N TRP A 243 29.62 13.02 9.43
CA TRP A 243 29.77 11.85 10.30
C TRP A 243 30.61 10.78 9.61
N GLY A 244 31.53 10.18 10.37
CA GLY A 244 32.33 9.05 9.91
C GLY A 244 31.51 7.77 9.71
N GLN A 245 32.20 6.69 9.34
CA GLN A 245 31.56 5.38 9.15
C GLN A 245 30.90 4.87 10.44
N GLN A 246 29.71 4.27 10.29
CA GLN A 246 29.00 3.57 11.36
C GLN A 246 29.85 2.43 11.92
N ARG A 247 29.91 2.32 13.25
CA ARG A 247 30.56 1.21 13.96
C ARG A 247 29.52 0.41 14.74
N HIS A 248 29.34 -0.85 14.35
CA HIS A 248 28.51 -1.83 15.07
C HIS A 248 29.38 -2.58 16.09
N VAL A 249 29.41 -2.11 17.34
CA VAL A 249 30.37 -2.58 18.35
C VAL A 249 29.66 -3.45 19.39
N ARG A 250 30.09 -4.70 19.53
CA ARG A 250 29.59 -5.57 20.60
C ARG A 250 30.17 -5.11 21.94
N VAL A 251 29.30 -4.68 22.86
CA VAL A 251 29.73 -4.23 24.19
C VAL A 251 29.22 -5.16 25.29
N ASN A 252 28.23 -6.01 25.00
CA ASN A 252 27.58 -6.83 26.00
C ASN A 252 27.91 -8.33 25.88
N GLY A 253 27.85 -9.02 27.03
CA GLY A 253 28.20 -10.43 27.18
C GLY A 253 27.09 -11.39 26.70
N PRO A 254 27.39 -12.69 26.51
CA PRO A 254 26.40 -13.66 26.03
C PRO A 254 25.23 -13.93 27.01
N MET A 255 25.40 -13.61 28.29
CA MET A 255 24.36 -13.77 29.31
C MET A 255 23.44 -12.54 29.44
N ALA A 256 23.66 -11.50 28.63
CA ALA A 256 22.81 -10.32 28.60
C ALA A 256 21.67 -10.48 27.59
N GLY A 257 20.51 -9.91 27.93
CA GLY A 257 19.33 -9.91 27.06
C GLY A 257 19.28 -8.77 26.04
N MET A 258 19.85 -7.60 26.34
CA MET A 258 19.82 -6.42 25.45
C MET A 258 20.85 -5.33 25.82
N THR A 259 20.99 -4.30 24.99
CA THR A 259 21.90 -3.15 25.20
C THR A 259 21.17 -1.84 24.88
N TRP A 260 20.38 -1.35 25.84
CA TRP A 260 19.47 -0.22 25.63
C TRP A 260 19.95 1.09 26.27
N ALA A 261 19.60 2.22 25.65
CA ALA A 261 19.89 3.58 26.13
C ALA A 261 21.34 3.80 26.57
N PRO A 262 22.32 3.67 25.66
CA PRO A 262 23.72 3.91 25.99
C PRO A 262 24.01 5.39 26.22
N GLU A 263 24.65 5.72 27.32
CA GLU A 263 25.27 7.03 27.53
C GLU A 263 26.74 6.90 27.94
N ALA A 264 27.49 7.99 27.87
CA ALA A 264 28.90 8.01 28.19
C ALA A 264 29.33 9.29 28.94
N THR A 265 30.23 9.13 29.91
CA THR A 265 30.80 10.26 30.66
C THR A 265 32.31 10.11 30.77
N TYR A 266 33.06 11.16 30.46
CA TYR A 266 34.52 11.14 30.60
C TYR A 266 34.94 11.25 32.07
N ASP A 267 35.72 10.28 32.54
CA ASP A 267 36.33 10.28 33.85
C ASP A 267 37.83 10.64 33.75
N PRO A 268 38.23 11.85 34.16
CA PRO A 268 39.62 12.28 34.08
C PRO A 268 40.53 11.49 35.04
N THR A 269 40.02 10.82 36.08
CA THR A 269 40.88 10.09 37.03
C THR A 269 41.49 8.84 36.41
N ILE A 270 40.84 8.25 35.41
CA ILE A 270 41.32 7.09 34.63
C ILE A 270 41.65 7.42 33.17
N GLY A 271 41.39 8.67 32.76
CA GLY A 271 41.62 9.17 31.40
C GLY A 271 40.82 8.38 30.36
N ALA A 272 39.57 8.06 30.65
CA ALA A 272 38.72 7.21 29.82
C ALA A 272 37.23 7.57 29.98
N TYR A 273 36.41 7.12 29.04
CA TYR A 273 34.95 7.23 29.08
C TYR A 273 34.36 6.04 29.81
N VAL A 274 33.47 6.30 30.76
CA VAL A 274 32.57 5.33 31.36
C VAL A 274 31.31 5.31 30.51
N VAL A 275 31.05 4.20 29.83
CA VAL A 275 29.85 3.99 28.99
C VAL A 275 28.92 3.08 29.75
N TYR A 276 27.64 3.43 29.84
CA TYR A 276 26.64 2.70 30.62
C TYR A 276 25.34 2.56 29.86
N TRP A 277 24.64 1.45 30.08
CA TRP A 277 23.42 1.08 29.35
C TRP A 277 22.58 0.10 30.19
N THR A 278 21.33 -0.10 29.77
CA THR A 278 20.41 -1.04 30.40
C THR A 278 20.54 -2.44 29.81
N SER A 279 20.56 -3.47 30.66
CA SER A 279 20.45 -4.87 30.26
C SER A 279 19.74 -5.71 31.33
N THR A 280 18.96 -6.70 30.92
CA THR A 280 18.60 -7.85 31.75
C THR A 280 19.74 -8.85 31.72
N LEU A 281 20.06 -9.46 32.86
CA LEU A 281 21.10 -10.51 32.95
C LEU A 281 20.48 -11.86 33.30
N TYR A 282 21.05 -12.91 32.72
CA TYR A 282 20.66 -14.29 32.91
C TYR A 282 21.80 -15.11 33.51
N LYS A 283 21.47 -16.25 34.10
CA LYS A 283 22.44 -17.22 34.63
C LYS A 283 22.95 -18.18 33.55
N ASP A 284 22.30 -18.18 32.39
CA ASP A 284 22.62 -19.01 31.24
C ASP A 284 22.55 -18.21 29.93
N ALA A 285 23.36 -18.61 28.95
CA ALA A 285 23.41 -17.95 27.64
C ALA A 285 22.20 -18.25 26.73
N ALA A 286 21.31 -19.18 27.13
CA ALA A 286 20.04 -19.42 26.44
C ALA A 286 18.89 -18.57 27.01
N HIS A 287 19.21 -17.69 27.97
CA HIS A 287 18.31 -16.74 28.63
C HIS A 287 17.05 -17.38 29.21
N LYS A 288 17.19 -18.55 29.82
CA LYS A 288 16.08 -19.28 30.46
C LYS A 288 15.91 -18.95 31.93
N ILE A 289 16.96 -18.49 32.60
CA ILE A 289 16.97 -18.24 34.03
C ILE A 289 17.48 -16.82 34.28
N GLU A 290 16.59 -15.89 34.60
CA GLU A 290 16.97 -14.53 35.01
C GLU A 290 17.84 -14.55 36.28
N ASP A 291 18.71 -13.54 36.42
CA ASP A 291 19.56 -13.38 37.60
C ASP A 291 18.77 -12.98 38.87
N GLY A 292 17.52 -12.54 38.70
CA GLY A 292 16.60 -12.12 39.75
C GLY A 292 16.64 -10.63 40.10
N ASN A 293 17.41 -9.82 39.35
CA ASN A 293 17.55 -8.38 39.58
C ASN A 293 16.71 -7.51 38.63
N GLY A 294 15.99 -8.13 37.69
CA GLY A 294 15.33 -7.44 36.58
C GLY A 294 16.34 -6.73 35.65
N PRO A 295 15.87 -5.81 34.79
CA PRO A 295 16.75 -4.90 34.07
C PRO A 295 17.63 -4.08 35.03
N GLN A 296 18.91 -3.92 34.69
CA GLN A 296 19.89 -3.17 35.49
C GLN A 296 20.86 -2.39 34.60
N ILE A 297 21.56 -1.42 35.19
CA ILE A 297 22.51 -0.56 34.47
C ILE A 297 23.89 -1.21 34.53
N LEU A 298 24.44 -1.55 33.37
CA LEU A 298 25.80 -2.04 33.19
C LEU A 298 26.71 -0.88 32.83
N ARG A 299 28.02 -1.07 33.01
CA ARG A 299 29.04 -0.15 32.50
C ARG A 299 30.22 -0.88 31.88
N ALA A 300 30.89 -0.21 30.95
CA ALA A 300 32.21 -0.56 30.46
C ALA A 300 33.07 0.70 30.29
N ILE A 301 34.38 0.53 30.22
CA ILE A 301 35.35 1.61 30.03
C ILE A 301 35.88 1.56 28.61
N THR A 302 35.96 2.72 27.94
CA THR A 302 36.60 2.87 26.63
C THR A 302 37.42 4.16 26.57
N ARG A 303 38.44 4.20 25.70
CA ARG A 303 39.21 5.42 25.40
C ARG A 303 38.92 5.97 24.00
N ASP A 304 38.40 5.12 23.12
CA ASP A 304 38.35 5.34 21.68
C ASP A 304 36.98 5.01 21.05
N PHE A 305 36.02 4.51 21.85
CA PHE A 305 34.73 3.98 21.40
C PHE A 305 34.89 2.91 20.30
N ARG A 306 35.94 2.10 20.42
CA ARG A 306 36.21 0.91 19.59
C ARG A 306 36.43 -0.30 20.48
N THR A 307 37.26 -0.11 21.50
CA THR A 307 37.62 -1.13 22.46
C THR A 307 36.97 -0.82 23.79
N PHE A 308 36.27 -1.80 24.34
CA PHE A 308 35.57 -1.70 25.61
C PHE A 308 36.12 -2.76 26.57
N THR A 309 36.19 -2.44 27.86
CA THR A 309 36.37 -3.47 28.88
C THR A 309 35.16 -4.40 28.93
N THR A 310 35.33 -5.57 29.53
CA THR A 310 34.18 -6.43 29.88
C THR A 310 33.16 -5.61 30.68
N PRO A 311 31.86 -5.69 30.35
CA PRO A 311 30.85 -4.95 31.07
C PRO A 311 30.60 -5.54 32.46
N GLU A 312 30.33 -4.67 33.42
CA GLU A 312 30.03 -5.02 34.81
C GLU A 312 28.73 -4.34 35.24
N PRO A 313 27.89 -4.97 36.10
CA PRO A 313 26.78 -4.28 36.74
C PRO A 313 27.29 -3.07 37.50
N TRP A 314 26.70 -1.90 37.24
CA TRP A 314 27.04 -0.64 37.90
C TRP A 314 26.01 -0.26 38.96
N PHE A 315 24.73 -0.49 38.66
CA PHE A 315 23.61 -0.11 39.51
C PHE A 315 22.37 -0.95 39.18
N LYS A 316 21.70 -1.48 40.20
CA LYS A 316 20.47 -2.28 40.07
C LYS A 316 19.43 -1.90 41.12
N ALA A 317 18.17 -2.31 40.90
CA ALA A 317 17.05 -1.99 41.80
C ALA A 317 17.26 -2.49 43.24
N ALA A 318 17.92 -3.63 43.42
CA ALA A 318 18.26 -4.16 44.74
C ALA A 318 19.15 -3.23 45.59
N ASP A 319 19.88 -2.31 44.95
CA ASP A 319 20.76 -1.36 45.63
C ASP A 319 19.99 -0.12 46.15
N VAL A 320 18.71 0.02 45.78
CA VAL A 320 17.86 1.17 46.12
C VAL A 320 16.83 0.78 47.17
N PRO A 321 16.92 1.34 48.40
CA PRO A 321 15.89 1.12 49.41
C PRO A 321 14.49 1.49 48.90
N GLY A 322 13.54 0.55 49.01
CA GLY A 322 12.15 0.73 48.59
C GLY A 322 11.87 0.50 47.11
N ALA A 323 12.88 0.23 46.26
CA ALA A 323 12.64 -0.16 44.87
C ALA A 323 12.11 -1.60 44.74
N VAL A 324 11.36 -1.87 43.68
CA VAL A 324 10.82 -3.20 43.38
C VAL A 324 11.84 -3.99 42.57
N THR A 325 12.60 -4.87 43.24
CA THR A 325 13.68 -5.65 42.62
C THR A 325 13.26 -6.35 41.33
N ALA A 326 12.12 -7.06 41.34
CA ALA A 326 11.65 -7.83 40.19
C ALA A 326 11.30 -6.98 38.95
N LYS A 327 11.05 -5.68 39.12
CA LYS A 327 10.76 -4.76 38.00
C LYS A 327 12.03 -4.06 37.47
N GLY A 328 13.15 -4.17 38.17
CA GLY A 328 14.42 -3.59 37.77
C GLY A 328 14.42 -2.06 37.64
N MET A 329 15.35 -1.57 36.84
CA MET A 329 15.53 -0.17 36.46
C MET A 329 16.07 -0.06 35.03
N ILE A 330 15.69 1.00 34.35
CA ILE A 330 16.10 1.28 32.97
C ILE A 330 16.46 2.76 32.83
N ASP A 331 17.14 3.08 31.74
CA ASP A 331 17.42 4.43 31.26
C ASP A 331 18.11 5.31 32.31
N ALA A 332 19.45 5.35 32.28
CA ALA A 332 20.23 6.19 33.16
C ALA A 332 20.91 7.32 32.39
N THR A 333 20.89 8.53 32.95
CA THR A 333 21.68 9.67 32.50
C THR A 333 22.49 10.26 33.64
N VAL A 334 23.70 10.75 33.34
CA VAL A 334 24.59 11.37 34.33
C VAL A 334 24.96 12.79 33.94
N MET A 335 24.65 13.73 34.83
CA MET A 335 25.03 15.12 34.73
C MET A 335 26.11 15.46 35.78
N LYS A 336 27.13 16.21 35.39
CA LYS A 336 28.19 16.68 36.31
C LYS A 336 28.04 18.17 36.59
N ASP A 337 28.04 18.57 37.87
CA ASP A 337 28.13 19.96 38.30
C ASP A 337 29.19 20.08 39.40
N GLY A 338 30.25 20.86 39.15
CA GLY A 338 31.42 20.93 40.03
C GLY A 338 32.10 19.58 40.25
N ASP A 339 32.23 19.19 41.52
CA ASP A 339 32.83 17.92 41.98
C ASP A 339 31.81 16.80 42.20
N ARG A 340 30.54 17.02 41.83
CA ARG A 340 29.43 16.08 42.02
C ARG A 340 28.92 15.55 40.69
N TYR A 341 28.54 14.28 40.69
CA TYR A 341 27.79 13.59 39.64
C TYR A 341 26.37 13.36 40.12
N TYR A 342 25.41 13.70 39.28
CA TYR A 342 23.98 13.49 39.47
C TYR A 342 23.52 12.45 38.47
N ARG A 343 22.95 11.34 38.94
CA ARG A 343 22.36 10.32 38.07
C ARG A 343 20.85 10.34 38.20
N PHE A 344 20.17 10.30 37.07
CA PHE A 344 18.72 10.15 36.97
C PHE A 344 18.41 8.82 36.31
N THR A 345 17.49 8.04 36.87
CA THR A 345 17.19 6.68 36.38
C THR A 345 15.72 6.33 36.56
N LYS A 346 15.10 5.67 35.58
CA LYS A 346 13.73 5.15 35.74
C LYS A 346 13.74 3.91 36.62
N VAL A 347 12.94 3.93 37.68
CA VAL A 347 12.81 2.82 38.63
C VAL A 347 11.37 2.63 39.07
N SER A 348 10.98 1.37 39.30
CA SER A 348 9.74 1.03 40.00
C SER A 348 9.95 1.11 41.51
N ASP A 349 9.14 1.92 42.19
CA ASP A 349 9.24 2.17 43.63
C ASP A 349 7.99 1.69 44.36
N ALA A 350 8.17 0.84 45.39
CA ALA A 350 7.08 0.33 46.22
C ALA A 350 6.60 1.37 47.25
N SER A 351 7.38 2.42 47.51
CA SER A 351 7.15 3.37 48.59
C SER A 351 6.57 4.69 48.06
N GLY A 352 5.26 4.73 47.84
CA GLY A 352 4.51 5.98 47.63
C GLY A 352 4.53 6.58 46.21
N CYS A 353 5.09 5.87 45.23
CA CYS A 353 5.04 6.26 43.81
C CYS A 353 3.89 5.55 43.07
N PRO A 354 2.98 6.25 42.38
CA PRO A 354 1.86 5.60 41.67
C PRO A 354 2.28 4.70 40.50
N SER A 355 3.46 4.91 39.91
CA SER A 355 4.04 4.10 38.83
C SER A 355 5.57 4.15 38.85
N SER A 356 6.22 3.44 37.93
CA SER A 356 7.65 3.67 37.66
C SER A 356 7.87 5.13 37.27
N ASP A 357 8.99 5.70 37.70
CA ASP A 357 9.31 7.10 37.46
C ASP A 357 10.80 7.36 37.75
N ILE A 358 11.25 8.59 37.59
CA ILE A 358 12.65 8.99 37.71
C ILE A 358 13.06 9.16 39.18
N LEU A 359 14.15 8.47 39.53
CA LEU A 359 14.94 8.59 40.75
C LEU A 359 16.15 9.48 40.49
N ALA A 360 16.47 10.40 41.40
CA ALA A 360 17.71 11.17 41.37
C ALA A 360 18.66 10.78 42.49
N GLN A 361 19.94 10.59 42.16
CA GLN A 361 21.02 10.32 43.11
C GLN A 361 22.23 11.23 42.87
N VAL A 362 23.02 11.47 43.91
CA VAL A 362 24.26 12.26 43.85
C VAL A 362 25.46 11.48 44.41
N SER A 363 26.64 11.66 43.81
CA SER A 363 27.91 11.13 44.32
C SER A 363 29.09 12.00 43.92
N HIS A 364 30.20 11.92 44.66
CA HIS A 364 31.49 12.49 44.26
C HIS A 364 32.30 11.55 43.34
N SER A 365 31.83 10.31 43.14
CA SER A 365 32.52 9.32 42.31
C SER A 365 31.57 8.72 41.29
N LEU A 366 31.79 9.05 40.01
CA LEU A 366 31.07 8.48 38.87
C LEU A 366 31.09 6.95 38.90
N ARG A 367 32.23 6.36 39.25
CA ARG A 367 32.43 4.91 39.20
C ARG A 367 32.11 4.19 40.51
N ALA A 368 31.52 4.87 41.50
CA ALA A 368 31.01 4.17 42.68
C ALA A 368 29.91 3.17 42.27
N ASP A 369 29.97 1.96 42.81
CA ASP A 369 28.96 0.91 42.66
C ASP A 369 27.66 1.30 43.41
N GLY A 370 26.50 0.91 42.88
CA GLY A 370 25.20 1.14 43.52
C GLY A 370 25.12 0.67 44.97
N ALA A 371 25.68 -0.50 45.28
CA ALA A 371 25.67 -1.10 46.62
C ALA A 371 26.66 -0.45 47.59
N SER A 372 27.56 0.42 47.11
CA SER A 372 28.62 1.00 47.94
C SER A 372 28.12 2.06 48.94
N GLY A 373 26.88 2.52 48.79
CA GLY A 373 26.30 3.62 49.58
C GLY A 373 26.88 5.01 49.28
N HIS A 374 27.73 5.16 48.25
CA HIS A 374 28.29 6.45 47.84
C HIS A 374 27.32 7.27 46.97
N TRP A 375 26.33 6.64 46.35
CA TRP A 375 25.21 7.30 45.68
C TRP A 375 24.11 7.59 46.70
N LYS A 376 23.84 8.87 46.98
CA LYS A 376 22.78 9.30 47.90
C LYS A 376 21.54 9.68 47.11
N ILE A 377 20.39 9.12 47.48
CA ILE A 377 19.09 9.50 46.90
C ILE A 377 18.77 10.94 47.33
N ILE A 378 18.48 11.80 46.36
CA ILE A 378 18.09 13.20 46.60
C ILE A 378 16.64 13.48 46.22
N ASP A 379 16.05 12.70 45.31
CA ASP A 379 14.64 12.82 44.94
C ASP A 379 14.09 11.55 44.28
N ARG A 380 12.76 11.40 44.23
CA ARG A 380 12.03 10.23 43.69
C ARG A 380 10.74 10.66 42.98
N CYS A 381 10.12 9.85 42.14
CA CYS A 381 8.81 10.19 41.54
C CYS A 381 8.80 11.58 40.88
N ILE A 382 9.89 11.96 40.24
CA ILE A 382 10.11 13.35 39.80
C ILE A 382 9.05 13.74 38.77
N GLY A 383 8.77 12.88 37.79
CA GLY A 383 7.75 13.14 36.77
C GLY A 383 6.35 13.25 37.37
N ARG A 384 5.93 12.26 38.16
CA ARG A 384 4.59 12.18 38.77
C ARG A 384 4.33 13.33 39.72
N ARG A 385 5.32 13.71 40.55
CA ARG A 385 5.18 14.85 41.46
C ARG A 385 5.20 16.20 40.74
N SER A 386 5.66 16.23 39.50
CA SER A 386 5.63 17.42 38.62
C SER A 386 4.41 17.46 37.69
N GLY A 387 3.46 16.52 37.83
CA GLY A 387 2.21 16.51 37.07
C GLY A 387 2.27 15.81 35.70
N THR A 388 3.32 15.03 35.44
CA THR A 388 3.44 14.25 34.20
C THR A 388 2.78 12.86 34.32
N PRO A 389 2.46 12.16 33.21
CA PRO A 389 2.10 10.74 33.23
C PRO A 389 3.29 9.85 33.65
N GLU A 390 3.19 8.54 33.43
CA GLU A 390 4.39 7.70 33.52
C GLU A 390 5.38 8.11 32.43
N VAL A 391 6.65 8.28 32.79
CA VAL A 391 7.70 8.79 31.90
C VAL A 391 8.97 7.93 32.02
N GLU A 392 9.83 8.00 31.01
CA GLU A 392 11.12 7.29 30.95
C GLU A 392 12.20 8.10 30.25
N GLY A 393 13.33 7.48 29.90
CA GLY A 393 14.37 8.11 29.08
C GLY A 393 14.82 9.49 29.56
N PRO A 394 15.27 9.65 30.82
CA PRO A 394 15.71 10.94 31.32
C PRO A 394 16.93 11.43 30.53
N THR A 395 16.96 12.69 30.14
CA THR A 395 18.18 13.39 29.71
C THR A 395 18.38 14.63 30.57
N ALA A 396 19.55 14.74 31.21
CA ALA A 396 19.84 15.78 32.20
C ALA A 396 21.02 16.65 31.77
N PHE A 397 20.84 17.96 31.84
CA PHE A 397 21.88 18.91 31.42
C PHE A 397 21.81 20.23 32.21
N LEU A 398 22.95 20.92 32.27
CA LEU A 398 23.04 22.28 32.83
C LEU A 398 22.70 23.28 31.74
N ALA A 399 22.03 24.36 32.14
CA ALA A 399 21.89 25.52 31.30
C ALA A 399 23.26 26.15 31.00
N ASN A 400 23.46 26.57 29.75
CA ASN A 400 24.59 27.36 29.32
C ASN A 400 24.69 28.66 30.14
N PRO A 401 25.91 29.21 30.33
CA PRO A 401 26.06 30.56 30.85
C PRO A 401 25.22 31.56 30.05
N GLY A 402 24.38 32.34 30.74
CA GLY A 402 23.50 33.33 30.11
C GLY A 402 22.31 32.73 29.36
N ASP A 403 21.90 31.49 29.67
CA ASP A 403 20.68 30.90 29.11
C ASP A 403 19.44 31.72 29.52
N THR A 404 18.52 31.90 28.56
CA THR A 404 17.35 32.78 28.68
C THR A 404 16.07 32.10 29.13
N SER A 405 16.08 30.77 29.33
CA SER A 405 14.92 29.98 29.77
C SER A 405 14.58 30.11 31.26
N GLY A 406 15.48 30.68 32.07
CA GLY A 406 15.22 31.00 33.48
C GLY A 406 15.49 29.87 34.50
N PHE A 407 16.08 28.75 34.06
CA PHE A 407 16.44 27.63 34.94
C PHE A 407 17.92 27.25 34.83
N LYS A 408 18.51 26.72 35.92
CA LYS A 408 19.89 26.23 35.95
C LYS A 408 20.02 24.76 35.51
N TYR A 409 19.07 23.91 35.89
CA TYR A 409 19.11 22.47 35.67
C TYR A 409 17.87 22.01 34.89
N PHE A 410 18.11 21.18 33.88
CA PHE A 410 17.06 20.55 33.08
C PHE A 410 17.11 19.03 33.24
N LEU A 411 15.92 18.43 33.32
CA LEU A 411 15.68 17.00 33.25
C LEU A 411 14.50 16.77 32.32
N TRP A 412 14.77 16.42 31.08
CA TRP A 412 13.71 16.06 30.16
C TRP A 412 13.40 14.59 30.26
N VAL A 413 12.12 14.23 30.12
CA VAL A 413 11.62 12.86 30.28
C VAL A 413 10.69 12.47 29.13
N ASP A 414 10.83 11.26 28.59
CA ASP A 414 10.04 10.73 27.48
C ASP A 414 8.66 10.27 27.96
N ASN A 415 7.60 10.98 27.54
CA ASN A 415 6.23 10.51 27.64
C ASN A 415 5.94 9.53 26.50
N TYR A 416 6.36 8.29 26.74
CA TYR A 416 6.45 7.29 25.69
C TYR A 416 5.10 6.83 25.12
N GLY A 417 3.99 7.12 25.80
CA GLY A 417 2.62 6.88 25.32
C GLY A 417 1.91 8.14 24.81
N GLY A 418 2.56 9.31 24.81
CA GLY A 418 1.93 10.59 24.54
C GLY A 418 2.74 11.48 23.61
N VAL A 419 3.06 12.70 24.07
CA VAL A 419 3.59 13.80 23.23
C VAL A 419 5.08 13.69 22.89
N GLY A 420 5.77 12.66 23.37
CA GLY A 420 7.23 12.57 23.33
C GLY A 420 7.86 13.24 24.55
N TYR A 421 8.98 13.94 24.39
CA TYR A 421 9.67 14.58 25.51
C TYR A 421 8.87 15.68 26.21
N ILE A 422 8.99 15.68 27.55
CA ILE A 422 8.48 16.70 28.45
C ILE A 422 9.67 17.33 29.20
N PRO A 423 9.89 18.65 29.13
CA PRO A 423 10.93 19.31 29.90
C PRO A 423 10.50 19.46 31.37
N LEU A 424 11.36 19.04 32.30
CA LEU A 424 11.32 19.47 33.70
C LEU A 424 12.56 20.31 34.00
N ALA A 425 12.42 21.30 34.89
CA ALA A 425 13.50 22.22 35.21
C ALA A 425 13.49 22.65 36.69
N THR A 426 14.67 22.99 37.22
CA THR A 426 14.85 23.52 38.58
C THR A 426 16.07 24.45 38.65
N ASN A 427 16.11 25.30 39.67
CA ASN A 427 17.26 26.18 39.96
C ASN A 427 18.17 25.65 41.08
N SER A 428 17.78 24.58 41.78
CA SER A 428 18.57 23.96 42.84
C SER A 428 18.38 22.44 42.86
N LEU A 429 19.46 21.70 43.09
CA LEU A 429 19.46 20.26 43.39
C LEU A 429 19.80 19.97 44.85
N ASP A 430 19.95 21.00 45.69
CA ASP A 430 20.16 20.86 47.12
C ASP A 430 18.84 20.99 47.89
N GLY A 431 18.71 20.23 48.99
CA GLY A 431 17.52 20.25 49.85
C GLY A 431 16.29 19.64 49.19
N LYS A 432 15.11 20.21 49.45
CA LYS A 432 13.86 19.77 48.80
C LYS A 432 13.79 20.37 47.40
N ILE A 433 13.92 19.51 46.38
CA ILE A 433 13.95 19.93 44.97
C ILE A 433 12.53 20.27 44.49
N ALA A 434 12.40 21.41 43.81
CA ALA A 434 11.15 21.88 43.22
C ALA A 434 11.24 21.83 41.69
N TRP A 435 10.86 20.68 41.12
CA TRP A 435 10.76 20.51 39.68
C TRP A 435 9.56 21.27 39.12
N THR A 436 9.80 22.05 38.08
CA THR A 436 8.80 22.78 37.32
C THR A 436 8.63 22.11 35.98
N TYR A 437 7.39 21.90 35.54
CA TYR A 437 7.06 21.59 34.15
C TYR A 437 6.76 22.92 33.43
N PRO A 438 7.70 23.48 32.63
CA PRO A 438 7.46 24.73 31.92
C PRO A 438 6.28 24.56 30.94
N HIS A 439 5.41 25.58 30.85
CA HIS A 439 4.30 25.58 29.90
C HIS A 439 4.66 26.21 28.55
N ASP A 440 5.69 27.06 28.53
CA ASP A 440 6.19 27.71 27.32
C ASP A 440 7.47 27.01 26.86
N PHE A 441 7.30 26.04 25.97
CA PHE A 441 8.39 25.36 25.30
C PHE A 441 7.95 24.92 23.90
N ARG A 442 8.90 24.87 22.97
CA ARG A 442 8.72 24.37 21.61
C ARG A 442 9.73 23.27 21.36
N LEU A 443 9.26 22.03 21.30
CA LEU A 443 10.06 20.86 20.92
C LEU A 443 9.65 20.34 19.54
N PRO A 444 10.48 19.50 18.90
CA PRO A 444 10.07 18.75 17.71
C PRO A 444 8.75 17.99 17.93
N LYS A 445 8.13 17.54 16.83
CA LYS A 445 6.93 16.71 16.93
C LYS A 445 7.28 15.28 17.39
N SER A 446 6.73 14.87 18.53
CA SER A 446 6.88 13.51 19.09
C SER A 446 8.33 13.01 19.22
N PRO A 447 9.31 13.81 19.71
CA PRO A 447 10.67 13.34 19.93
C PRO A 447 10.69 12.33 21.07
N ARG A 448 11.50 11.29 20.90
CA ARG A 448 11.63 10.16 21.80
C ARG A 448 13.05 10.03 22.28
N HIS A 449 13.17 9.49 23.48
CA HIS A 449 14.38 9.17 24.24
C HIS A 449 15.68 9.55 23.50
N GLY A 450 16.30 10.67 23.84
CA GLY A 450 17.36 11.34 23.07
C GLY A 450 18.12 12.35 23.94
N THR A 451 19.12 13.02 23.39
CA THR A 451 20.10 13.77 24.20
C THR A 451 20.23 15.22 23.77
N VAL A 452 20.25 16.11 24.77
CA VAL A 452 20.58 17.53 24.61
C VAL A 452 22.06 17.77 24.95
N MET A 453 22.79 18.41 24.03
CA MET A 453 24.19 18.77 24.21
C MET A 453 24.42 20.26 23.95
N SER A 454 25.17 20.91 24.84
CA SER A 454 25.62 22.29 24.65
C SER A 454 26.57 22.43 23.46
N ILE A 455 26.29 23.41 22.59
CA ILE A 455 27.11 23.77 21.43
C ILE A 455 27.36 25.27 21.37
N THR A 456 28.31 25.68 20.56
CA THR A 456 28.59 27.10 20.28
C THR A 456 27.58 27.66 19.26
N ALA A 457 27.39 28.98 19.25
CA ALA A 457 26.62 29.65 18.21
C ALA A 457 27.10 29.30 16.79
N ALA A 458 28.42 29.28 16.57
CA ALA A 458 29.00 28.95 15.26
C ALA A 458 28.67 27.53 14.80
N GLU A 459 28.66 26.55 15.72
CA GLU A 459 28.27 25.18 15.41
C GLU A 459 26.77 25.07 15.09
N ARG A 460 25.90 25.77 15.83
CA ARG A 460 24.47 25.85 15.51
C ARG A 460 24.26 26.46 14.12
N ASP A 461 24.89 27.59 13.86
CA ASP A 461 24.70 28.33 12.62
C ASP A 461 25.22 27.53 11.42
N ALA A 462 26.31 26.77 11.58
CA ALA A 462 26.81 25.84 10.57
C ALA A 462 25.84 24.66 10.33
N LEU A 463 25.26 24.09 11.39
CA LEU A 463 24.25 23.04 11.30
C LEU A 463 23.00 23.54 10.56
N ALA A 464 22.50 24.72 10.93
CA ALA A 464 21.35 25.35 10.28
C ALA A 464 21.65 25.68 8.82
N ALA A 465 22.81 26.28 8.51
CA ALA A 465 23.19 26.60 7.13
C ALA A 465 23.33 25.37 6.22
N HIS A 466 23.71 24.22 6.79
CA HIS A 466 23.84 22.98 6.02
C HIS A 466 22.51 22.25 5.84
N TRP A 467 21.68 22.22 6.88
CA TRP A 467 20.48 21.37 6.94
C TRP A 467 19.16 22.11 6.77
N SER A 468 19.12 23.44 6.82
CA SER A 468 17.92 24.23 6.53
C SER A 468 17.92 24.68 5.06
N PRO A 469 16.84 24.46 4.30
CA PRO A 469 16.72 25.02 2.96
C PRO A 469 16.74 26.56 3.03
N ALA A 470 17.28 27.21 2.00
CA ALA A 470 17.14 28.66 1.85
C ALA A 470 15.64 29.01 1.76
N ALA A 471 15.22 30.11 2.41
CA ALA A 471 13.86 30.61 2.27
C ALA A 471 13.53 30.76 0.77
N PRO A 472 12.37 30.27 0.30
CA PRO A 472 11.99 30.40 -1.10
C PRO A 472 11.95 31.87 -1.47
N ASP A 473 12.46 32.20 -2.66
CA ASP A 473 12.33 33.55 -3.18
C ASP A 473 10.84 33.93 -3.37
N ALA A 474 10.55 35.22 -3.49
CA ALA A 474 9.17 35.71 -3.58
C ALA A 474 8.38 35.12 -4.76
N ALA A 475 9.06 34.74 -5.85
CA ALA A 475 8.42 34.12 -7.01
C ALA A 475 8.00 32.67 -6.72
N THR A 476 8.91 31.88 -6.12
CA THR A 476 8.64 30.50 -5.69
C THR A 476 7.57 30.45 -4.61
N LEU A 477 7.57 31.42 -3.68
CA LEU A 477 6.50 31.58 -2.69
C LEU A 477 5.16 31.92 -3.35
N ALA A 478 5.16 32.80 -4.36
CA ALA A 478 3.94 33.16 -5.09
C ALA A 478 3.32 31.98 -5.80
N ASP A 479 4.12 31.10 -6.39
CA ASP A 479 3.62 29.91 -7.09
C ASP A 479 3.20 28.80 -6.12
N SER A 480 3.93 28.60 -5.01
CA SER A 480 3.64 27.54 -4.03
C SER A 480 2.58 27.89 -2.99
N TRP A 481 2.09 29.14 -2.92
CA TRP A 481 0.99 29.55 -2.05
C TRP A 481 -0.36 29.52 -2.80
N VAL A 482 -1.15 28.48 -2.56
CA VAL A 482 -2.35 28.18 -3.34
C VAL A 482 -3.57 28.04 -2.43
N VAL A 483 -4.71 28.53 -2.90
CA VAL A 483 -6.01 28.28 -2.27
C VAL A 483 -6.84 27.40 -3.20
N PRO A 484 -7.33 26.23 -2.74
CA PRO A 484 -8.17 25.38 -3.58
C PRO A 484 -9.40 26.11 -4.15
N PRO A 485 -9.80 25.79 -5.39
CA PRO A 485 -10.87 26.51 -6.08
C PRO A 485 -12.25 26.26 -5.48
N VAL A 486 -12.39 25.23 -4.64
CA VAL A 486 -13.63 24.89 -3.94
C VAL A 486 -13.29 24.63 -2.48
N LEU A 487 -13.98 25.31 -1.58
CA LEU A 487 -13.76 25.24 -0.13
C LEU A 487 -15.08 24.97 0.59
N ALA A 488 -15.02 24.32 1.75
CA ALA A 488 -16.16 24.19 2.64
C ALA A 488 -16.33 25.45 3.50
N SER A 489 -17.55 25.73 3.94
CA SER A 489 -17.76 26.70 5.02
C SER A 489 -17.02 26.26 6.28
N GLY A 490 -16.28 27.18 6.90
CA GLY A 490 -15.42 26.94 8.05
C GLY A 490 -13.96 26.66 7.70
N THR A 491 -13.58 26.63 6.42
CA THR A 491 -12.17 26.44 6.04
C THR A 491 -11.31 27.64 6.45
N ARG A 492 -10.22 27.36 7.18
CA ARG A 492 -9.15 28.31 7.47
C ARG A 492 -8.21 28.38 6.26
N LEU A 493 -7.91 29.59 5.80
CA LEU A 493 -7.06 29.86 4.66
C LEU A 493 -5.58 29.58 4.98
N PRO A 494 -4.79 29.15 3.98
CA PRO A 494 -3.45 28.62 4.21
C PRO A 494 -2.43 29.75 4.42
N VAL A 495 -1.49 29.57 5.34
CA VAL A 495 -0.43 30.53 5.65
C VAL A 495 0.92 29.84 5.49
N PRO A 496 1.85 30.38 4.69
CA PRO A 496 3.20 29.82 4.57
C PRO A 496 3.91 29.76 5.92
N VAL A 497 4.75 28.74 6.12
CA VAL A 497 5.54 28.57 7.36
C VAL A 497 6.41 29.81 7.58
N ASP A 498 6.52 30.29 8.82
CA ASP A 498 7.25 31.50 9.23
C ASP A 498 6.78 32.82 8.60
N HIS A 499 5.58 32.83 8.02
CA HIS A 499 4.96 34.04 7.49
C HIS A 499 3.71 34.45 8.27
N VAL A 500 3.38 35.74 8.19
CA VAL A 500 2.08 36.26 8.67
C VAL A 500 1.23 36.62 7.46
N ALA A 501 0.01 36.08 7.39
CA ALA A 501 -0.95 36.41 6.34
C ALA A 501 -2.11 37.27 6.87
N THR A 502 -2.51 38.27 6.10
CA THR A 502 -3.77 38.98 6.26
C THR A 502 -4.66 38.71 5.06
N TRP A 503 -5.96 38.57 5.29
CA TRP A 503 -6.91 38.16 4.26
C TRP A 503 -8.06 39.16 4.13
N ARG A 504 -8.54 39.34 2.90
CA ARG A 504 -9.83 39.96 2.58
C ARG A 504 -10.67 39.00 1.76
N ALA A 505 -11.97 38.99 2.02
CA ALA A 505 -12.98 38.29 1.25
C ALA A 505 -14.04 39.29 0.77
N ASP A 506 -14.23 39.39 -0.55
CA ASP A 506 -15.12 40.37 -1.20
C ASP A 506 -14.90 41.80 -0.65
N ASP A 507 -13.62 42.22 -0.65
CA ASP A 507 -13.10 43.50 -0.16
C ASP A 507 -13.23 43.76 1.36
N ARG A 508 -13.76 42.80 2.13
CA ARG A 508 -13.89 42.90 3.59
C ARG A 508 -12.76 42.17 4.33
N PRO A 509 -12.17 42.76 5.38
CA PRO A 509 -11.16 42.08 6.20
C PRO A 509 -11.67 40.76 6.80
N LEU A 510 -10.79 39.76 6.86
CA LEU A 510 -11.05 38.44 7.43
C LEU A 510 -10.04 38.16 8.57
N PRO A 511 -10.31 38.63 9.81
CA PRO A 511 -9.32 38.66 10.90
C PRO A 511 -8.75 37.29 11.29
N ASP A 512 -9.57 36.24 11.20
CA ASP A 512 -9.19 34.87 11.59
C ASP A 512 -8.78 34.00 10.39
N GLY A 513 -8.86 34.54 9.17
CA GLY A 513 -8.60 33.79 7.94
C GLY A 513 -9.60 32.65 7.70
N VAL A 514 -10.78 32.63 8.34
CA VAL A 514 -11.77 31.55 8.22
C VAL A 514 -12.93 31.99 7.33
N LEU A 515 -13.17 31.28 6.23
CA LEU A 515 -14.30 31.56 5.35
C LEU A 515 -15.58 30.90 5.85
N VAL A 516 -16.69 31.64 5.87
CA VAL A 516 -17.99 31.14 6.30
C VAL A 516 -19.05 31.41 5.22
N ASN A 517 -19.85 30.40 4.93
CA ASN A 517 -21.08 30.50 4.14
C ASN A 517 -22.24 29.90 4.96
N PRO A 518 -23.10 30.72 5.58
CA PRO A 518 -24.21 30.22 6.39
C PRO A 518 -25.39 29.69 5.55
N GLY A 519 -25.39 29.95 4.24
CA GLY A 519 -26.41 29.49 3.31
C GLY A 519 -26.29 27.99 2.98
N ALA A 520 -27.33 27.45 2.33
CA ALA A 520 -27.27 26.11 1.76
C ALA A 520 -26.51 26.08 0.42
N GLU A 521 -26.71 27.12 -0.40
CA GLU A 521 -26.14 27.18 -1.75
C GLU A 521 -24.67 27.63 -1.77
N PRO A 522 -23.86 27.09 -2.71
CA PRO A 522 -22.51 27.58 -2.96
C PRO A 522 -22.51 29.05 -3.43
N ARG A 523 -21.43 29.77 -3.14
CA ARG A 523 -21.19 31.13 -3.67
C ARG A 523 -19.75 31.33 -4.09
N THR A 524 -19.52 32.20 -5.08
CA THR A 524 -18.17 32.64 -5.45
C THR A 524 -17.70 33.74 -4.52
N VAL A 525 -16.47 33.64 -4.04
CA VAL A 525 -15.83 34.61 -3.14
C VAL A 525 -14.50 35.04 -3.75
N ARG A 526 -14.25 36.35 -3.82
CA ARG A 526 -12.96 36.92 -4.22
C ARG A 526 -12.08 37.08 -2.98
N LEU A 527 -10.91 36.46 -2.99
CA LEU A 527 -9.96 36.53 -1.90
C LEU A 527 -8.75 37.39 -2.29
N GLU A 528 -8.26 38.19 -1.37
CA GLU A 528 -6.96 38.83 -1.45
C GLU A 528 -6.17 38.46 -0.19
N GLY A 529 -5.04 37.78 -0.37
CA GLY A 529 -4.11 37.43 0.68
C GLY A 529 -2.86 38.29 0.58
N VAL A 530 -2.42 38.85 1.70
CA VAL A 530 -1.13 39.54 1.81
C VAL A 530 -0.28 38.81 2.84
N VAL A 531 0.83 38.23 2.39
CA VAL A 531 1.79 37.50 3.20
C VAL A 531 3.03 38.37 3.45
N ARG A 532 3.53 38.36 4.68
CA ARG A 532 4.75 39.03 5.10
C ARG A 532 5.77 37.99 5.60
N GLY A 533 6.94 37.97 4.98
CA GLY A 533 8.07 37.14 5.36
C GLY A 533 8.89 37.70 6.53
N PRO A 534 9.77 36.88 7.12
CA PRO A 534 10.59 37.25 8.27
C PRO A 534 11.63 38.35 7.96
N ASP A 535 12.03 38.48 6.70
CA ASP A 535 12.88 39.55 6.17
C ASP A 535 12.11 40.87 5.90
N GLY A 536 10.79 40.86 6.15
CA GLY A 536 9.89 41.98 5.88
C GLY A 536 9.34 42.03 4.45
N THR A 537 9.73 41.10 3.57
CA THR A 537 9.22 41.01 2.20
C THR A 537 7.71 40.78 2.20
N MET A 538 7.00 41.45 1.30
CA MET A 538 5.54 41.35 1.18
C MET A 538 5.14 40.80 -0.18
N LEU A 539 4.20 39.85 -0.17
CA LEU A 539 3.59 39.26 -1.35
C LEU A 539 2.07 39.41 -1.26
N THR A 540 1.44 39.92 -2.32
CA THR A 540 -0.03 39.97 -2.44
C THR A 540 -0.50 39.03 -3.54
N LYS A 541 -1.47 38.17 -3.26
CA LYS A 541 -2.05 37.23 -4.24
C LYS A 541 -3.57 37.24 -4.14
N ARG A 542 -4.25 37.17 -5.28
CA ARG A 542 -5.72 37.21 -5.38
C ARG A 542 -6.26 35.90 -5.93
N PHE A 543 -7.29 35.37 -5.29
CA PHE A 543 -7.91 34.10 -5.66
C PHE A 543 -9.41 34.29 -5.90
N SER A 544 -10.01 33.39 -6.65
CA SER A 544 -11.46 33.25 -6.79
C SER A 544 -11.85 31.84 -6.39
N VAL A 545 -12.70 31.68 -5.38
CA VAL A 545 -13.07 30.35 -4.85
C VAL A 545 -14.57 30.17 -4.83
N ARG A 546 -15.04 28.94 -5.03
CA ARG A 546 -16.42 28.51 -4.79
C ARG A 546 -16.53 28.00 -3.34
N LEU A 547 -17.14 28.78 -2.48
CA LEU A 547 -17.36 28.44 -1.07
C LEU A 547 -18.70 27.71 -0.93
N LEU A 548 -18.65 26.42 -0.61
CA LEU A 548 -19.83 25.58 -0.43
C LEU A 548 -20.61 25.94 0.84
N GLY A 549 -21.92 25.74 0.80
CA GLY A 549 -22.82 25.98 1.93
C GLY A 549 -22.85 24.85 2.96
N ARG A 550 -23.77 24.95 3.92
CA ARG A 550 -23.89 24.02 5.06
C ARG A 550 -24.27 22.58 4.71
N SER A 551 -24.74 22.32 3.48
CA SER A 551 -25.09 20.98 2.98
C SER A 551 -23.89 20.26 2.35
N ALA A 552 -22.72 20.90 2.27
CA ALA A 552 -21.52 20.29 1.73
C ALA A 552 -21.18 18.97 2.42
N ARG A 553 -20.71 18.01 1.62
CA ARG A 553 -20.25 16.69 2.07
C ARG A 553 -18.75 16.57 1.89
N ARG A 554 -18.13 15.61 2.57
CA ARG A 554 -16.72 15.26 2.37
C ARG A 554 -16.61 13.97 1.56
N LEU A 555 -15.77 14.01 0.53
CA LEU A 555 -15.41 12.87 -0.29
C LEU A 555 -13.95 12.49 -0.01
N ALA A 556 -13.69 11.23 0.29
CA ALA A 556 -12.34 10.68 0.39
C ALA A 556 -12.05 9.80 -0.82
N SER A 557 -10.78 9.74 -1.22
CA SER A 557 -10.27 8.71 -2.13
C SER A 557 -9.11 7.97 -1.47
N TYR A 558 -9.02 6.67 -1.71
CA TYR A 558 -7.99 5.82 -1.16
C TYR A 558 -7.75 4.59 -2.04
N ALA A 559 -6.58 3.98 -1.90
CA ALA A 559 -6.31 2.61 -2.33
C ALA A 559 -6.29 1.72 -1.07
N ARG A 560 -6.63 0.44 -1.22
CA ARG A 560 -6.66 -0.49 -0.08
C ARG A 560 -5.35 -1.25 0.03
N VAL A 561 -5.02 -1.69 1.24
CA VAL A 561 -4.00 -2.72 1.45
C VAL A 561 -4.57 -4.04 0.91
N PRO A 562 -3.91 -4.71 -0.04
CA PRO A 562 -4.40 -5.98 -0.57
C PRO A 562 -4.55 -7.05 0.52
N THR A 563 -5.59 -7.85 0.42
CA THR A 563 -5.78 -9.08 1.21
C THR A 563 -5.96 -10.26 0.27
N THR A 564 -7.06 -11.00 0.33
CA THR A 564 -7.29 -12.21 -0.46
C THR A 564 -8.55 -12.10 -1.33
N PRO A 565 -8.73 -12.98 -2.34
CA PRO A 565 -9.98 -13.08 -3.08
C PRO A 565 -11.20 -13.34 -2.19
N HIS A 566 -11.02 -14.03 -1.04
CA HIS A 566 -12.08 -14.27 -0.04
C HIS A 566 -12.73 -12.97 0.46
N ASP A 567 -11.92 -11.92 0.63
CA ASP A 567 -12.37 -10.60 1.08
C ASP A 567 -12.80 -9.70 -0.08
N ALA A 568 -12.79 -10.21 -1.31
CA ALA A 568 -12.92 -9.45 -2.55
C ALA A 568 -11.96 -8.23 -2.60
N ASN A 569 -10.72 -8.42 -2.11
CA ASN A 569 -9.73 -7.35 -1.96
C ASN A 569 -8.31 -7.82 -2.33
N GLN A 570 -8.22 -8.75 -3.28
CA GLN A 570 -6.97 -9.12 -3.92
C GLN A 570 -6.28 -7.90 -4.59
N PRO A 571 -4.97 -7.97 -4.90
CA PRO A 571 -4.21 -6.82 -5.43
C PRO A 571 -4.84 -6.12 -6.64
N THR A 572 -5.45 -6.89 -7.56
CA THR A 572 -6.12 -6.38 -8.77
C THR A 572 -7.31 -5.46 -8.47
N VAL A 573 -7.89 -5.58 -7.27
CA VAL A 573 -8.98 -4.75 -6.74
C VAL A 573 -8.46 -3.68 -5.80
N ALA A 574 -7.58 -4.06 -4.86
CA ALA A 574 -7.12 -3.17 -3.80
C ALA A 574 -6.35 -1.95 -4.35
N ARG A 575 -5.54 -2.17 -5.40
CA ARG A 575 -4.71 -1.15 -6.06
C ARG A 575 -5.48 -0.37 -7.13
N SER A 576 -6.65 0.11 -6.77
CA SER A 576 -7.55 0.89 -7.62
C SER A 576 -8.07 2.11 -6.86
N ILE A 577 -8.87 2.97 -7.51
CA ILE A 577 -9.52 4.10 -6.85
C ILE A 577 -10.71 3.57 -6.07
N HIS A 578 -10.72 3.81 -4.77
CA HIS A 578 -11.90 3.68 -3.91
C HIS A 578 -12.38 5.08 -3.52
N LEU A 579 -13.67 5.22 -3.26
CA LEU A 579 -14.27 6.46 -2.77
C LEU A 579 -15.10 6.19 -1.51
N ALA A 580 -15.14 7.17 -0.62
CA ALA A 580 -16.04 7.17 0.53
C ALA A 580 -16.66 8.56 0.74
N LEU A 581 -17.93 8.59 1.16
CA LEU A 581 -18.64 9.81 1.54
C LEU A 581 -18.81 9.85 3.05
N ASP A 582 -18.76 11.03 3.66
CA ASP A 582 -19.09 11.15 5.07
C ASP A 582 -20.54 10.74 5.36
N GLY A 583 -20.77 10.17 6.54
CA GLY A 583 -22.06 9.83 7.12
C GLY A 583 -22.62 10.95 7.99
N ALA A 584 -23.78 10.72 8.63
CA ALA A 584 -24.39 11.68 9.55
C ALA A 584 -23.59 11.84 10.86
N ASP A 585 -22.85 10.80 11.25
CA ASP A 585 -21.94 10.77 12.39
C ASP A 585 -20.53 11.28 12.06
N GLY A 586 -20.31 11.75 10.83
CA GLY A 586 -19.02 12.23 10.34
C GLY A 586 -18.02 11.14 9.94
N ARG A 587 -18.36 9.85 10.03
CA ARG A 587 -17.50 8.74 9.57
C ARG A 587 -17.56 8.60 8.05
N MET A 588 -16.45 8.20 7.43
CA MET A 588 -16.44 7.92 5.98
C MET A 588 -17.08 6.56 5.70
N ILE A 589 -18.05 6.53 4.80
CA ILE A 589 -18.79 5.35 4.34
C ILE A 589 -18.32 5.01 2.91
N PRO A 590 -17.68 3.85 2.70
CA PRO A 590 -17.25 3.41 1.38
C PRO A 590 -18.40 3.33 0.38
N LEU A 591 -18.12 3.71 -0.87
CA LEU A 591 -18.99 3.49 -2.01
C LEU A 591 -18.64 2.15 -2.69
N ASN A 592 -19.54 1.65 -3.54
CA ASN A 592 -19.35 0.44 -4.34
C ASN A 592 -18.96 -0.80 -3.50
N ASP A 593 -19.56 -0.96 -2.32
CA ASP A 593 -19.24 -2.04 -1.37
C ASP A 593 -17.76 -2.11 -0.96
N ASN A 594 -17.08 -0.94 -0.97
CA ASN A 594 -15.64 -0.82 -0.74
C ASN A 594 -14.78 -1.57 -1.78
N TYR A 595 -15.31 -1.73 -2.99
CA TYR A 595 -14.60 -2.23 -4.16
C TYR A 595 -14.08 -1.06 -5.02
N GLY A 596 -13.20 -1.36 -5.97
CA GLY A 596 -12.64 -0.37 -6.88
C GLY A 596 -13.69 0.24 -7.83
N ILE A 597 -13.58 1.55 -8.09
CA ILE A 597 -14.46 2.28 -9.02
C ILE A 597 -13.78 2.73 -10.32
N ALA A 598 -12.45 2.73 -10.34
CA ALA A 598 -11.62 3.06 -11.50
C ALA A 598 -10.23 2.45 -11.33
N PHE A 599 -9.67 1.94 -12.43
CA PHE A 599 -8.46 1.11 -12.43
C PHE A 599 -7.42 1.70 -13.38
N ALA A 600 -6.15 1.67 -12.97
CA ALA A 600 -5.06 2.01 -13.87
C ALA A 600 -4.99 1.02 -15.03
N SER A 601 -4.54 1.51 -16.17
CA SER A 601 -4.31 0.63 -17.31
C SER A 601 -2.87 0.16 -17.37
N GLY A 602 -2.72 -1.10 -17.74
CA GLY A 602 -1.42 -1.72 -17.96
C GLY A 602 -0.73 -1.25 -19.22
N ASP A 603 0.52 -1.68 -19.35
CA ASP A 603 1.38 -1.44 -20.52
C ASP A 603 1.28 -2.59 -21.50
N TYR A 604 1.14 -2.28 -22.79
CA TYR A 604 1.23 -3.31 -23.82
C TYR A 604 2.70 -3.74 -23.98
N VAL A 605 2.99 -5.00 -23.64
CA VAL A 605 4.34 -5.59 -23.70
C VAL A 605 4.51 -6.56 -24.87
N GLY A 606 3.44 -6.81 -25.61
CA GLY A 606 3.41 -7.61 -26.82
C GLY A 606 2.05 -7.48 -27.51
N VAL A 607 1.93 -8.05 -28.72
CA VAL A 607 0.64 -8.14 -29.42
C VAL A 607 -0.36 -8.85 -28.51
N ASP A 608 -1.48 -8.18 -28.27
CA ASP A 608 -2.56 -8.69 -27.42
C ASP A 608 -2.06 -9.09 -26.02
N ARG A 609 -1.07 -8.38 -25.45
CA ARG A 609 -0.50 -8.72 -24.14
C ARG A 609 -0.23 -7.49 -23.29
N VAL A 610 -0.80 -7.46 -22.09
CA VAL A 610 -0.74 -6.32 -21.16
C VAL A 610 -0.01 -6.71 -19.87
N ALA A 611 0.97 -5.90 -19.45
CA ALA A 611 1.51 -5.95 -18.10
C ALA A 611 0.66 -5.04 -17.19
N LEU A 612 -0.03 -5.63 -16.21
CA LEU A 612 -0.95 -4.89 -15.33
C LEU A 612 -0.25 -3.80 -14.51
N ARG A 613 -1.00 -2.76 -14.20
CA ARG A 613 -0.60 -1.63 -13.35
C ARG A 613 -1.72 -1.27 -12.39
N GLY A 614 -1.34 -0.82 -11.22
CA GLY A 614 -2.23 -0.41 -10.15
C GLY A 614 -1.94 1.02 -9.74
N ILE A 615 -2.64 1.45 -8.69
CA ILE A 615 -2.41 2.76 -8.09
C ILE A 615 -2.15 2.66 -6.58
N ALA A 616 -1.47 3.68 -6.07
CA ALA A 616 -1.36 4.00 -4.65
C ALA A 616 -1.59 5.50 -4.44
N ASP A 617 -1.89 5.88 -3.19
CA ASP A 617 -2.05 7.27 -2.76
C ASP A 617 -2.94 8.17 -3.66
N PRO A 618 -4.16 7.76 -4.04
CA PRO A 618 -5.02 8.61 -4.85
C PRO A 618 -5.46 9.86 -4.09
N SER A 619 -5.36 11.02 -4.75
CA SER A 619 -5.77 12.32 -4.20
C SER A 619 -6.81 12.98 -5.09
N LEU A 620 -7.84 13.54 -4.46
CA LEU A 620 -8.95 14.21 -5.11
C LEU A 620 -8.66 15.69 -5.32
N PHE A 621 -9.12 16.24 -6.46
CA PHE A 621 -9.03 17.66 -6.76
C PHE A 621 -10.17 18.10 -7.69
N TYR A 622 -10.27 19.41 -7.94
CA TYR A 622 -11.15 19.97 -8.96
C TYR A 622 -10.36 20.43 -10.18
N PHE A 623 -10.82 20.07 -11.37
CA PHE A 623 -10.42 20.71 -12.61
C PHE A 623 -10.93 22.16 -12.66
N ALA A 624 -10.33 22.98 -13.53
CA ALA A 624 -10.66 24.39 -13.69
C ALA A 624 -12.14 24.64 -14.05
N ASP A 625 -12.80 23.67 -14.69
CA ASP A 625 -14.22 23.71 -15.04
C ASP A 625 -15.16 23.17 -13.95
N GLY A 626 -14.62 22.75 -12.81
CA GLY A 626 -15.38 22.18 -11.69
C GLY A 626 -15.59 20.67 -11.76
N ALA A 627 -15.08 19.97 -12.78
CA ALA A 627 -15.10 18.51 -12.79
C ALA A 627 -14.21 17.94 -11.67
N LEU A 628 -14.64 16.86 -11.03
CA LEU A 628 -13.79 16.11 -10.09
C LEU A 628 -12.63 15.42 -10.83
N GLY A 629 -11.46 15.43 -10.22
CA GLY A 629 -10.27 14.74 -10.67
C GLY A 629 -9.67 13.85 -9.58
N VAL A 630 -8.99 12.78 -10.00
CA VAL A 630 -8.15 11.95 -9.13
C VAL A 630 -6.76 11.87 -9.75
N ILE A 631 -5.72 12.14 -8.96
CA ILE A 631 -4.31 11.94 -9.31
C ILE A 631 -3.72 10.89 -8.38
N ALA A 632 -2.92 9.95 -8.88
CA ALA A 632 -2.44 8.83 -8.07
C ALA A 632 -1.03 8.37 -8.45
N THR A 633 -0.33 7.80 -7.47
CA THR A 633 0.95 7.10 -7.68
C THR A 633 0.70 5.88 -8.55
N ARG A 634 1.51 5.68 -9.60
CA ARG A 634 1.47 4.46 -10.43
C ARG A 634 2.35 3.39 -9.79
N VAL A 635 1.81 2.20 -9.59
CA VAL A 635 2.51 1.05 -9.01
C VAL A 635 2.31 -0.20 -9.87
N ASP A 636 3.15 -1.20 -9.70
CA ASP A 636 2.84 -2.55 -10.17
C ASP A 636 1.83 -3.25 -9.23
N MET A 637 1.53 -4.53 -9.50
CA MET A 637 0.58 -5.30 -8.68
C MET A 637 1.15 -5.69 -7.30
N ASP A 638 2.46 -5.70 -7.10
CA ASP A 638 3.07 -5.96 -5.80
C ASP A 638 3.10 -4.70 -4.93
N GLY A 639 2.98 -3.53 -5.54
CA GLY A 639 2.93 -2.22 -4.90
C GLY A 639 4.19 -1.40 -5.00
N THR A 640 5.19 -1.93 -5.69
CA THR A 640 6.40 -1.20 -6.00
C THR A 640 6.06 -0.05 -6.95
N PRO A 641 6.51 1.18 -6.67
CA PRO A 641 6.38 2.30 -7.60
C PRO A 641 6.95 1.94 -8.97
N ASP A 642 6.20 2.25 -10.03
CA ASP A 642 6.55 1.88 -11.41
C ASP A 642 7.96 2.41 -11.78
N PRO A 643 8.84 1.60 -12.41
CA PRO A 643 10.15 2.02 -12.88
C PRO A 643 10.17 3.26 -13.79
N ALA A 644 9.07 3.58 -14.48
CA ALA A 644 8.88 4.83 -15.23
C ALA A 644 8.57 6.04 -14.30
N ALA A 645 9.22 6.08 -13.14
CA ALA A 645 8.76 6.74 -11.92
C ALA A 645 8.61 8.27 -11.95
N THR A 646 8.76 8.91 -13.10
CA THR A 646 8.45 10.32 -13.31
C THR A 646 6.95 10.53 -13.60
N GLU A 647 6.22 9.46 -13.91
CA GLU A 647 4.81 9.53 -14.31
C GLU A 647 3.82 9.33 -13.15
N THR A 648 2.69 10.05 -13.22
CA THR A 648 1.50 9.85 -12.39
C THR A 648 0.27 9.60 -13.26
N VAL A 649 -0.76 8.93 -12.71
CA VAL A 649 -2.02 8.66 -13.43
C VAL A 649 -3.07 9.68 -13.02
N VAL A 650 -3.82 10.20 -14.01
CA VAL A 650 -4.92 11.15 -13.77
C VAL A 650 -6.23 10.63 -14.37
N PHE A 651 -7.28 10.71 -13.55
CA PHE A 651 -8.66 10.45 -13.91
C PHE A 651 -9.48 11.73 -13.77
N ARG A 652 -10.50 11.87 -14.60
CA ARG A 652 -11.43 13.00 -14.59
C ARG A 652 -12.85 12.49 -14.64
N SER A 653 -13.75 13.09 -13.86
CA SER A 653 -15.18 12.84 -13.99
C SER A 653 -15.70 13.29 -15.35
N ASP A 654 -16.58 12.50 -15.99
CA ASP A 654 -17.22 12.87 -17.24
C ASP A 654 -18.19 14.03 -16.98
N PRO A 655 -18.04 15.21 -17.60
CA PRO A 655 -18.99 16.32 -17.43
C PRO A 655 -20.43 15.96 -17.82
N ARG A 656 -20.64 14.96 -18.69
CA ARG A 656 -21.97 14.46 -19.09
C ARG A 656 -22.52 13.42 -18.13
N GLN A 657 -21.65 12.75 -17.38
CA GLN A 657 -21.99 11.77 -16.35
C GLN A 657 -21.06 11.99 -15.15
N PRO A 658 -21.31 13.05 -14.34
CA PRO A 658 -20.38 13.50 -13.31
C PRO A 658 -19.89 12.44 -12.29
N PRO A 659 -20.65 11.38 -11.93
CA PRO A 659 -20.13 10.35 -11.03
C PRO A 659 -19.25 9.30 -11.72
N THR A 660 -19.12 9.31 -13.05
CA THR A 660 -18.30 8.36 -13.81
C THR A 660 -16.93 8.95 -14.09
N PHE A 661 -15.85 8.20 -13.81
CA PHE A 661 -14.48 8.65 -14.07
C PHE A 661 -13.94 8.07 -15.37
N VAL A 662 -13.40 8.93 -16.21
CA VAL A 662 -12.63 8.59 -17.41
C VAL A 662 -11.13 8.76 -17.14
N LYS A 663 -10.34 7.84 -17.68
CA LYS A 663 -8.88 7.91 -17.63
C LYS A 663 -8.38 8.91 -18.68
N LEU A 664 -7.55 9.87 -18.27
CA LEU A 664 -6.87 10.78 -19.20
C LEU A 664 -5.52 10.22 -19.69
N GLY A 665 -4.89 9.37 -18.88
CA GLY A 665 -3.61 8.73 -19.15
C GLY A 665 -2.57 9.07 -18.09
N THR A 666 -1.30 8.96 -18.46
CA THR A 666 -0.17 9.34 -17.60
C THR A 666 0.27 10.78 -17.87
N LEU A 667 0.83 11.41 -16.83
CA LEU A 667 1.49 12.71 -16.87
C LEU A 667 2.92 12.54 -16.38
N ASP A 668 3.90 12.82 -17.23
CA ASP A 668 5.32 12.84 -16.85
C ASP A 668 5.66 14.19 -16.18
N LEU A 669 5.97 14.13 -14.88
CA LEU A 669 6.36 15.26 -14.03
C LEU A 669 7.87 15.55 -14.06
N ARG A 670 8.65 14.77 -14.82
CA ARG A 670 10.09 14.96 -15.06
C ARG A 670 10.99 14.87 -13.82
N ASP A 671 10.54 14.19 -12.78
CA ASP A 671 11.34 13.97 -11.57
C ASP A 671 11.84 12.53 -11.45
N ALA A 672 13.13 12.34 -11.71
CA ALA A 672 13.80 11.04 -11.59
C ALA A 672 13.83 10.51 -10.14
N GLY A 673 13.58 11.38 -9.16
CA GLY A 673 13.43 11.04 -7.75
C GLY A 673 12.25 10.13 -7.45
N GLY A 674 11.27 10.02 -8.36
CA GLY A 674 10.07 9.19 -8.22
C GLY A 674 8.86 9.99 -7.74
N ILE A 675 7.64 9.61 -8.15
CA ILE A 675 6.41 10.28 -7.73
C ILE A 675 5.66 9.41 -6.72
N THR A 676 5.51 9.88 -5.48
CA THR A 676 4.62 9.25 -4.48
C THR A 676 3.70 10.30 -3.84
N LYS A 677 2.50 9.90 -3.40
CA LYS A 677 1.48 10.80 -2.83
C LYS A 677 1.22 12.07 -3.65
N PRO A 678 1.01 11.97 -4.98
CA PRO A 678 0.78 13.15 -5.80
C PRO A 678 -0.52 13.84 -5.40
N ARG A 679 -0.53 15.17 -5.45
CA ARG A 679 -1.69 16.04 -5.25
C ARG A 679 -1.71 17.09 -6.36
N ALA A 680 -2.90 17.55 -6.72
CA ALA A 680 -3.08 18.62 -7.69
C ALA A 680 -4.06 19.65 -7.15
N VAL A 681 -3.79 20.93 -7.36
CA VAL A 681 -4.69 22.03 -6.99
C VAL A 681 -4.72 23.04 -8.13
N TRP A 682 -5.92 23.44 -8.57
CA TRP A 682 -6.07 24.54 -9.53
C TRP A 682 -5.91 25.88 -8.83
N ASP A 683 -4.89 26.65 -9.22
CA ASP A 683 -4.64 28.00 -8.73
C ASP A 683 -5.35 29.02 -9.63
N THR A 684 -6.42 29.63 -9.11
CA THR A 684 -7.20 30.64 -9.83
C THR A 684 -6.47 31.98 -9.99
N ALA A 685 -5.39 32.21 -9.23
CA ALA A 685 -4.59 33.43 -9.37
C ALA A 685 -3.72 33.40 -10.63
N THR A 686 -3.12 32.23 -10.93
CA THR A 686 -2.17 32.04 -12.03
C THR A 686 -2.79 31.32 -13.23
N ASN A 687 -4.01 30.77 -13.07
CA ASN A 687 -4.66 29.90 -14.05
C ASN A 687 -3.78 28.71 -14.46
N ARG A 688 -3.18 28.06 -13.46
CA ARG A 688 -2.40 26.83 -13.63
C ARG A 688 -2.72 25.85 -12.50
N TYR A 689 -2.48 24.57 -12.76
CA TYR A 689 -2.44 23.57 -11.73
C TYR A 689 -1.08 23.59 -11.03
N ILE A 690 -1.07 23.50 -9.71
CA ILE A 690 0.11 23.15 -8.95
C ILE A 690 0.01 21.67 -8.59
N VAL A 691 0.97 20.89 -9.06
CA VAL A 691 1.07 19.44 -8.80
C VAL A 691 2.23 19.20 -7.86
N SER A 692 1.97 18.61 -6.70
CA SER A 692 2.98 18.31 -5.68
C SER A 692 3.07 16.82 -5.40
N TRP A 693 4.23 16.32 -5.00
CA TRP A 693 4.47 14.93 -4.64
C TRP A 693 5.58 14.81 -3.61
N THR A 694 5.79 13.59 -3.10
CA THR A 694 6.96 13.21 -2.31
C THR A 694 7.86 12.34 -3.18
N ASP A 695 9.14 12.68 -3.29
CA ASP A 695 10.11 11.84 -4.00
C ASP A 695 10.50 10.59 -3.20
N ARG A 696 11.22 9.64 -3.80
CA ARG A 696 11.63 8.40 -3.10
C ARG A 696 12.55 8.64 -1.90
N THR A 697 13.14 9.83 -1.76
CA THR A 697 13.95 10.21 -0.60
C THR A 697 13.11 10.80 0.53
N GLY A 698 11.79 10.93 0.34
CA GLY A 698 10.87 11.53 1.29
C GLY A 698 10.79 13.05 1.18
N ARG A 699 11.43 13.67 0.18
CA ARG A 699 11.44 15.13 0.03
C ARG A 699 10.19 15.62 -0.73
N PRO A 700 9.54 16.68 -0.25
CA PRO A 700 8.42 17.28 -0.98
C PRO A 700 8.93 18.00 -2.23
N ARG A 701 8.15 17.87 -3.29
CA ARG A 701 8.42 18.42 -4.62
C ARG A 701 7.13 18.98 -5.20
N TRP A 702 7.24 19.93 -6.11
CA TRP A 702 6.09 20.40 -6.87
C TRP A 702 6.48 21.01 -8.21
N THR A 703 5.50 21.17 -9.11
CA THR A 703 5.65 21.87 -10.38
C THR A 703 4.31 22.52 -10.78
N SER A 704 4.35 23.41 -11.77
CA SER A 704 3.14 23.95 -12.40
C SER A 704 2.79 23.19 -13.67
N VAL A 705 1.49 23.00 -13.91
CA VAL A 705 0.94 22.35 -15.11
C VAL A 705 -0.13 23.25 -15.70
N ALA A 706 -0.04 23.59 -16.99
CA ALA A 706 -0.98 24.53 -17.60
C ALA A 706 -2.39 23.93 -17.74
N ASP A 707 -2.49 22.70 -18.23
CA ASP A 707 -3.76 22.01 -18.43
C ASP A 707 -3.63 20.49 -18.23
N LEU A 708 -4.22 19.95 -17.16
CA LEU A 708 -4.27 18.51 -16.88
C LEU A 708 -5.20 17.73 -17.82
N ALA A 709 -6.08 18.42 -18.57
CA ALA A 709 -6.98 17.81 -19.53
C ALA A 709 -6.43 17.79 -20.96
N ARG A 710 -5.31 18.47 -21.22
CA ARG A 710 -4.67 18.52 -22.53
C ARG A 710 -4.01 17.17 -22.83
N THR A 711 -4.71 16.34 -23.60
CA THR A 711 -4.21 15.02 -24.02
C THR A 711 -3.65 15.02 -25.43
N GLU A 712 -2.76 14.08 -25.70
CA GLU A 712 -2.26 13.76 -27.03
C GLU A 712 -2.32 12.25 -27.28
N TRP A 713 -2.44 11.89 -28.54
CA TRP A 713 -2.27 10.51 -28.98
C TRP A 713 -0.78 10.19 -29.05
N HIS A 714 -0.37 9.22 -28.23
CA HIS A 714 0.99 8.72 -28.23
C HIS A 714 1.03 7.31 -28.82
N LYS A 715 2.01 7.06 -29.70
CA LYS A 715 2.21 5.75 -30.30
C LYS A 715 2.66 4.76 -29.24
N THR A 716 1.85 3.74 -28.97
CA THR A 716 2.15 2.68 -28.03
C THR A 716 2.25 1.38 -28.82
N ALA A 717 3.45 0.78 -28.82
CA ALA A 717 3.67 -0.49 -29.49
C ALA A 717 2.60 -1.51 -29.05
N PHE A 718 2.10 -2.28 -30.02
CA PHE A 718 1.13 -3.36 -29.82
C PHE A 718 -0.28 -2.97 -29.37
N SER A 719 -0.58 -1.67 -29.17
CA SER A 719 -1.93 -1.26 -28.80
C SER A 719 -2.94 -1.61 -29.91
N PRO A 720 -4.11 -2.19 -29.57
CA PRO A 720 -5.17 -2.49 -30.53
C PRO A 720 -5.99 -1.25 -30.94
N GLY A 721 -5.72 -0.09 -30.34
CA GLY A 721 -6.40 1.16 -30.67
C GLY A 721 -6.07 1.70 -32.07
N PRO A 722 -6.83 2.68 -32.57
CA PRO A 722 -6.61 3.28 -33.89
C PRO A 722 -5.16 3.77 -34.09
N GLY A 723 -4.47 3.21 -35.09
CA GLY A 723 -3.08 3.55 -35.42
C GLY A 723 -2.04 3.08 -34.38
N GLY A 724 -2.43 2.23 -33.42
CA GLY A 724 -1.57 1.82 -32.31
C GLY A 724 -1.32 2.95 -31.31
N ASN A 725 -2.29 3.84 -31.10
CA ASN A 725 -2.15 5.00 -30.24
C ASN A 725 -2.98 4.87 -28.95
N ARG A 726 -2.49 5.48 -27.86
CA ARG A 726 -3.21 5.65 -26.59
C ARG A 726 -3.15 7.12 -26.15
N PRO A 727 -4.16 7.61 -25.41
CA PRO A 727 -4.11 8.95 -24.86
C PRO A 727 -3.10 9.02 -23.70
N ARG A 728 -2.34 10.10 -23.65
CA ARG A 728 -1.58 10.55 -22.47
C ARG A 728 -1.77 12.04 -22.28
N ILE A 729 -1.45 12.57 -21.11
CA ILE A 729 -1.44 14.01 -20.88
C ILE A 729 -0.15 14.58 -21.46
N VAL A 730 -0.26 15.69 -22.19
CA VAL A 730 0.88 16.36 -22.80
C VAL A 730 1.82 16.85 -21.69
N SER A 731 3.10 16.49 -21.72
CA SER A 731 4.11 17.07 -20.81
C SER A 731 4.88 18.22 -21.45
N ALA A 732 5.24 18.13 -22.73
CA ALA A 732 6.03 19.15 -23.44
C ALA A 732 5.27 20.48 -23.54
N GLY A 733 5.87 21.56 -22.99
CA GLY A 733 5.25 22.89 -22.95
C GLY A 733 4.03 23.01 -22.02
N ASN A 734 3.69 21.95 -21.29
CA ASN A 734 2.57 21.91 -20.36
C ASN A 734 3.04 21.86 -18.90
N VAL A 735 4.06 21.05 -18.62
CA VAL A 735 4.67 20.85 -17.29
C VAL A 735 5.90 21.75 -17.16
N GLY A 736 5.97 22.50 -16.05
CA GLY A 736 7.11 23.34 -15.68
C GLY A 736 8.29 22.54 -15.11
N ASP A 737 9.25 23.23 -14.53
CA ASP A 737 10.37 22.60 -13.83
C ASP A 737 9.92 22.12 -12.44
N ALA A 738 10.59 21.08 -11.92
CA ALA A 738 10.32 20.56 -10.59
C ALA A 738 11.09 21.37 -9.53
N HIS A 739 10.36 21.85 -8.52
CA HIS A 739 10.88 22.61 -7.39
C HIS A 739 10.97 21.71 -6.14
N ILE A 740 11.92 22.03 -5.24
CA ILE A 740 12.02 21.41 -3.91
C ILE A 740 11.19 22.23 -2.93
N GLY A 741 10.47 21.55 -2.02
CA GLY A 741 9.71 22.18 -0.95
C GLY A 741 8.24 21.78 -0.96
N ALA A 742 7.53 22.15 0.10
CA ALA A 742 6.09 21.91 0.21
C ALA A 742 5.28 23.03 -0.44
N VAL A 743 4.10 22.68 -0.97
CA VAL A 743 3.09 23.65 -1.38
C VAL A 743 2.29 24.06 -0.16
N THR A 744 2.10 25.37 0.02
CA THR A 744 1.24 25.89 1.08
C THR A 744 -0.20 25.94 0.56
N SER A 745 -1.03 24.99 1.00
CA SER A 745 -2.45 24.86 0.63
C SER A 745 -3.28 24.41 1.84
N THR A 746 -4.61 24.40 1.72
CA THR A 746 -5.53 23.87 2.75
C THR A 746 -5.73 22.36 2.62
N ASP A 747 -4.73 21.65 2.09
CA ASP A 747 -4.86 20.25 1.67
C ASP A 747 -5.26 19.35 2.84
N THR A 748 -6.33 18.58 2.64
CA THR A 748 -6.76 17.52 3.55
C THR A 748 -6.85 16.21 2.78
N ASP A 749 -7.05 15.09 3.49
CA ASP A 749 -7.29 13.79 2.85
C ASP A 749 -8.71 13.64 2.30
N THR A 750 -9.52 14.70 2.40
CA THR A 750 -10.89 14.77 1.86
C THR A 750 -11.09 16.00 0.99
N LEU A 751 -11.97 15.90 0.00
CA LEU A 751 -12.39 16.99 -0.86
C LEU A 751 -13.83 17.40 -0.51
N PRO A 752 -14.11 18.70 -0.31
CA PRO A 752 -15.48 19.16 -0.12
C PRO A 752 -16.25 19.09 -1.46
N ILE A 753 -17.44 18.50 -1.42
CA ILE A 753 -18.36 18.41 -2.57
C ILE A 753 -19.74 18.94 -2.18
N ASP A 754 -20.49 19.42 -3.16
CA ASP A 754 -21.90 19.78 -2.93
C ASP A 754 -22.80 18.54 -2.83
N ASP A 755 -24.00 18.74 -2.30
CA ASP A 755 -24.96 17.66 -2.07
C ASP A 755 -25.47 17.03 -3.37
N THR A 756 -25.47 17.79 -4.47
CA THR A 756 -25.85 17.28 -5.81
C THR A 756 -24.85 16.23 -6.29
N MET A 757 -23.55 16.53 -6.21
CA MET A 757 -22.50 15.56 -6.53
C MET A 757 -22.52 14.37 -5.57
N ALA A 758 -22.75 14.60 -4.28
CA ALA A 758 -22.84 13.52 -3.29
C ALA A 758 -24.00 12.56 -3.60
N ALA A 759 -25.17 13.09 -3.97
CA ALA A 759 -26.31 12.29 -4.41
C ALA A 759 -26.00 11.51 -5.69
N ALA A 760 -25.40 12.15 -6.70
CA ALA A 760 -25.01 11.49 -7.94
C ALA A 760 -24.06 10.30 -7.72
N LEU A 761 -23.06 10.46 -6.84
CA LEU A 761 -22.16 9.37 -6.45
C LEU A 761 -22.89 8.23 -5.72
N ARG A 762 -23.86 8.54 -4.85
CA ARG A 762 -24.70 7.53 -4.18
C ARG A 762 -25.60 6.79 -5.16
N HIS A 763 -26.19 7.45 -6.14
CA HIS A 763 -27.01 6.81 -7.17
C HIS A 763 -26.17 5.92 -8.10
N ARG A 764 -24.92 6.31 -8.37
CA ARG A 764 -24.00 5.54 -9.23
C ARG A 764 -23.41 4.31 -8.53
N PHE A 765 -22.97 4.46 -7.28
CA PHE A 765 -22.17 3.44 -6.58
C PHE A 765 -22.83 2.87 -5.33
N GLY A 766 -24.02 3.34 -4.96
CA GLY A 766 -24.84 2.77 -3.89
C GLY A 766 -25.85 1.76 -4.41
N ARG A 767 -26.55 1.11 -3.47
CA ARG A 767 -27.66 0.20 -3.78
C ARG A 767 -28.86 0.98 -4.31
N VAL A 768 -29.45 0.51 -5.41
CA VAL A 768 -30.70 1.04 -5.96
C VAL A 768 -31.86 0.27 -5.34
N VAL A 769 -32.85 0.97 -4.79
CA VAL A 769 -33.96 0.35 -4.04
C VAL A 769 -35.30 0.89 -4.49
N ASN A 770 -36.32 0.04 -4.47
CA ASN A 770 -37.69 0.42 -4.80
C ASN A 770 -38.25 1.41 -3.77
N THR A 771 -38.73 2.56 -4.25
CA THR A 771 -39.26 3.66 -3.41
C THR A 771 -40.75 3.89 -3.59
N THR A 772 -41.35 3.42 -4.69
CA THR A 772 -42.79 3.57 -4.94
C THR A 772 -43.34 2.40 -5.76
N ALA A 773 -44.63 2.12 -5.61
CA ALA A 773 -45.39 1.21 -6.46
C ALA A 773 -46.77 1.79 -6.73
N SER A 774 -47.15 1.91 -8.00
CA SER A 774 -48.43 2.49 -8.39
C SER A 774 -49.06 1.75 -9.57
N VAL A 775 -50.39 1.66 -9.55
CA VAL A 775 -51.18 1.08 -10.65
C VAL A 775 -52.21 2.11 -11.10
N ALA A 776 -52.19 2.47 -12.38
CA ALA A 776 -53.15 3.42 -12.94
C ALA A 776 -54.57 2.83 -12.90
N PRO A 777 -55.60 3.63 -12.54
CA PRO A 777 -57.00 3.19 -12.63
C PRO A 777 -57.37 2.68 -14.01
N ARG A 778 -58.25 1.68 -14.07
CA ARG A 778 -58.71 1.08 -15.34
C ARG A 778 -60.21 1.22 -15.51
N THR A 779 -60.63 1.41 -16.76
CA THR A 779 -62.03 1.23 -17.16
C THR A 779 -62.09 -0.01 -18.04
N ILE A 780 -62.96 -0.96 -17.71
CA ILE A 780 -63.05 -2.27 -18.38
C ILE A 780 -64.53 -2.58 -18.65
N ASP A 781 -64.86 -3.04 -19.85
CA ASP A 781 -66.22 -3.50 -20.16
C ASP A 781 -66.52 -4.81 -19.42
N LEU A 782 -67.76 -5.02 -18.98
CA LEU A 782 -68.15 -6.22 -18.24
C LEU A 782 -67.80 -7.54 -18.96
N ARG A 783 -67.76 -7.55 -20.29
CA ARG A 783 -67.39 -8.72 -21.12
C ARG A 783 -65.87 -8.96 -21.24
N ARG A 784 -65.06 -8.07 -20.66
CA ARG A 784 -63.60 -8.01 -20.83
C ARG A 784 -62.84 -7.98 -19.51
N ILE A 785 -63.45 -8.49 -18.43
CA ILE A 785 -62.83 -8.57 -17.09
C ILE A 785 -61.52 -9.36 -17.13
N ASP A 786 -61.38 -10.32 -18.07
CA ASP A 786 -60.14 -11.05 -18.35
C ASP A 786 -58.95 -10.12 -18.60
N LYS A 787 -59.18 -8.93 -19.17
CA LYS A 787 -58.14 -7.92 -19.45
C LYS A 787 -57.56 -7.26 -18.21
N LEU A 788 -58.19 -7.44 -17.04
CA LEU A 788 -57.63 -7.01 -15.76
C LEU A 788 -56.29 -7.69 -15.47
N SER A 789 -56.12 -8.95 -15.89
CA SER A 789 -54.87 -9.71 -15.74
C SER A 789 -53.66 -9.04 -16.40
N GLY A 790 -53.88 -8.23 -17.44
CA GLY A 790 -52.82 -7.49 -18.14
C GLY A 790 -52.42 -6.17 -17.47
N ALA A 791 -53.08 -5.77 -16.37
CA ALA A 791 -52.70 -4.56 -15.64
C ALA A 791 -51.40 -4.80 -14.86
N ARG A 792 -50.39 -3.97 -15.13
CA ARG A 792 -49.07 -4.01 -14.51
C ARG A 792 -48.90 -2.86 -13.51
N VAL A 793 -48.11 -3.08 -12.48
CA VAL A 793 -47.64 -2.04 -11.56
C VAL A 793 -46.43 -1.32 -12.15
N THR A 794 -46.35 -0.01 -11.94
CA THR A 794 -45.15 0.81 -12.18
C THR A 794 -44.41 1.00 -10.87
N LEU A 795 -43.13 0.61 -10.86
CA LEU A 795 -42.21 0.73 -9.74
C LEU A 795 -41.26 1.89 -9.98
N GLY A 796 -41.07 2.75 -8.99
CA GLY A 796 -40.03 3.79 -8.99
C GLY A 796 -38.89 3.42 -8.04
N TYR A 797 -37.67 3.87 -8.35
CA TYR A 797 -36.45 3.52 -7.63
C TYR A 797 -35.68 4.75 -7.13
N SER A 798 -34.78 4.54 -6.18
CA SER A 798 -34.01 5.59 -5.50
C SER A 798 -33.09 6.39 -6.40
N ASP A 799 -32.72 5.89 -7.57
CA ASP A 799 -31.93 6.58 -8.60
C ASP A 799 -32.80 7.30 -9.65
N GLY A 800 -34.13 7.25 -9.51
CA GLY A 800 -35.09 7.83 -10.45
C GLY A 800 -35.48 6.92 -11.61
N SER A 801 -34.89 5.73 -11.73
CA SER A 801 -35.31 4.75 -12.73
C SER A 801 -36.70 4.17 -12.42
N THR A 802 -37.30 3.51 -13.42
CA THR A 802 -38.61 2.85 -13.28
C THR A 802 -38.61 1.46 -13.91
N ALA A 803 -39.49 0.59 -13.44
CA ALA A 803 -39.74 -0.72 -14.01
C ALA A 803 -41.23 -1.08 -13.94
N THR A 804 -41.67 -2.10 -14.68
CA THR A 804 -43.04 -2.61 -14.56
C THR A 804 -43.08 -4.08 -14.17
N ARG A 805 -44.08 -4.49 -13.39
CA ARG A 805 -44.30 -5.89 -12.97
C ARG A 805 -45.75 -6.31 -13.13
N ALA A 806 -45.95 -7.61 -13.38
CA ALA A 806 -47.27 -8.21 -13.35
C ALA A 806 -47.81 -8.25 -11.91
N VAL A 807 -49.13 -8.30 -11.78
CA VAL A 807 -49.83 -8.33 -10.50
C VAL A 807 -50.77 -9.54 -10.47
N ASP A 808 -50.66 -10.35 -9.43
CA ASP A 808 -51.63 -11.37 -9.08
C ASP A 808 -52.80 -10.71 -8.36
N TRP A 809 -53.85 -10.40 -9.12
CA TRP A 809 -55.08 -9.78 -8.58
C TRP A 809 -55.88 -10.77 -7.72
N ASP A 810 -56.36 -10.30 -6.58
CA ASP A 810 -57.08 -11.13 -5.60
C ASP A 810 -58.36 -11.70 -6.23
N ARG A 811 -58.47 -13.03 -6.29
CA ARG A 811 -59.61 -13.73 -6.92
C ARG A 811 -60.96 -13.27 -6.37
N ALA A 812 -61.04 -12.99 -5.07
CA ALA A 812 -62.25 -12.50 -4.42
C ALA A 812 -62.68 -11.12 -4.93
N ASP A 813 -61.73 -10.23 -5.22
CA ASP A 813 -62.02 -8.89 -5.75
C ASP A 813 -62.46 -8.96 -7.21
N VAL A 814 -61.77 -9.76 -8.02
CA VAL A 814 -62.12 -9.98 -9.43
C VAL A 814 -63.50 -10.60 -9.57
N ALA A 815 -63.86 -11.56 -8.70
CA ALA A 815 -65.18 -12.20 -8.71
C ALA A 815 -66.35 -11.25 -8.40
N ARG A 816 -66.10 -10.07 -7.81
CA ARG A 816 -67.14 -9.06 -7.53
C ARG A 816 -67.48 -8.16 -8.72
N LEU A 817 -66.71 -8.21 -9.81
CA LEU A 817 -66.84 -7.35 -10.98
C LEU A 817 -67.99 -7.78 -11.91
N THR A 818 -69.17 -8.07 -11.36
CA THR A 818 -70.29 -8.68 -12.10
C THR A 818 -71.32 -7.69 -12.64
N ARG A 819 -71.19 -6.39 -12.30
CA ARG A 819 -72.10 -5.32 -12.74
C ARG A 819 -71.35 -4.00 -12.93
N PRO A 820 -71.90 -3.04 -13.69
CA PRO A 820 -71.31 -1.71 -13.81
C PRO A 820 -71.14 -1.04 -12.45
N GLY A 821 -70.00 -0.37 -12.24
CA GLY A 821 -69.67 0.25 -10.96
C GLY A 821 -68.18 0.53 -10.78
N ARG A 822 -67.82 1.16 -9.66
CA ARG A 822 -66.43 1.41 -9.26
C ARG A 822 -66.04 0.45 -8.15
N TYR A 823 -64.93 -0.26 -8.35
CA TYR A 823 -64.43 -1.29 -7.46
C TYR A 823 -62.97 -1.01 -7.13
N LEU A 824 -62.61 -1.16 -5.86
CA LEU A 824 -61.21 -1.24 -5.47
C LEU A 824 -60.79 -2.71 -5.55
N VAL A 825 -59.81 -2.99 -6.40
CA VAL A 825 -59.26 -4.34 -6.59
C VAL A 825 -57.85 -4.37 -6.00
N HIS A 826 -57.59 -5.33 -5.13
CA HIS A 826 -56.29 -5.56 -4.52
C HIS A 826 -55.52 -6.67 -5.26
N GLY A 827 -54.20 -6.61 -5.18
CA GLY A 827 -53.33 -7.64 -5.73
C GLY A 827 -51.95 -7.65 -5.09
N THR A 828 -51.23 -8.72 -5.36
CA THR A 828 -49.83 -8.90 -4.97
C THR A 828 -48.94 -8.78 -6.20
N ILE A 829 -47.88 -7.99 -6.12
CA ILE A 829 -46.89 -7.89 -7.20
C ILE A 829 -46.21 -9.24 -7.36
N ARG A 830 -46.18 -9.76 -8.59
CA ARG A 830 -45.57 -11.07 -8.86
C ARG A 830 -44.05 -10.97 -8.84
N GLN A 831 -43.42 -11.80 -8.01
CA GLN A 831 -41.97 -11.94 -7.90
C GLN A 831 -41.61 -13.42 -8.00
N THR A 832 -41.53 -13.96 -9.23
CA THR A 832 -41.08 -15.33 -9.46
C THR A 832 -39.68 -15.50 -8.86
N ARG A 833 -39.53 -16.46 -7.94
CA ARG A 833 -38.26 -16.76 -7.28
C ARG A 833 -37.66 -18.02 -7.90
N TYR A 834 -36.42 -17.93 -8.34
CA TYR A 834 -35.63 -19.07 -8.78
C TYR A 834 -34.77 -19.60 -7.62
N PRO A 835 -34.40 -20.90 -7.64
CA PRO A 835 -33.46 -21.46 -6.67
C PRO A 835 -32.13 -20.71 -6.62
N ALA A 836 -31.47 -20.69 -5.46
CA ALA A 836 -30.18 -20.00 -5.28
C ALA A 836 -29.09 -20.56 -6.21
N ILE A 837 -29.14 -21.87 -6.45
CA ILE A 837 -28.41 -22.57 -7.52
C ILE A 837 -29.45 -23.13 -8.48
N PHE A 838 -29.43 -22.66 -9.72
CA PHE A 838 -30.41 -23.04 -10.74
C PHE A 838 -30.08 -24.42 -11.35
N ALA A 839 -28.80 -24.65 -11.68
CA ALA A 839 -28.31 -25.94 -12.13
C ALA A 839 -26.88 -26.17 -11.64
N TYR A 840 -26.63 -27.34 -11.04
CA TYR A 840 -25.34 -27.66 -10.42
C TYR A 840 -24.33 -28.14 -11.47
N ASN A 841 -23.06 -27.74 -11.35
CA ASN A 841 -21.96 -28.08 -12.27
C ASN A 841 -22.30 -27.75 -13.74
N ARG A 842 -22.97 -26.62 -13.97
CA ARG A 842 -23.32 -26.09 -15.29
C ARG A 842 -22.72 -24.69 -15.39
N ALA A 843 -21.65 -24.57 -16.15
CA ALA A 843 -20.99 -23.30 -16.42
C ALA A 843 -21.47 -22.68 -17.73
N ASP A 844 -21.11 -21.41 -17.92
CA ASP A 844 -21.40 -20.65 -19.15
C ASP A 844 -22.88 -20.82 -19.62
N PRO A 845 -23.86 -20.60 -18.73
CA PRO A 845 -25.24 -21.00 -18.99
C PRO A 845 -25.97 -20.02 -19.92
N ASP A 846 -26.75 -20.58 -20.84
CA ASP A 846 -27.67 -19.85 -21.70
C ASP A 846 -29.10 -20.38 -21.58
N ILE A 847 -30.08 -19.46 -21.54
CA ILE A 847 -31.51 -19.79 -21.62
C ILE A 847 -32.12 -19.01 -22.76
N TYR A 848 -32.61 -19.71 -23.78
CA TYR A 848 -33.30 -19.08 -24.91
C TYR A 848 -34.81 -19.26 -24.82
N ARG A 849 -35.55 -18.15 -24.97
CA ARG A 849 -37.01 -18.14 -25.07
C ARG A 849 -37.41 -18.42 -26.52
N TRP A 850 -37.79 -19.65 -26.81
CA TRP A 850 -38.17 -20.08 -28.14
C TRP A 850 -39.68 -20.03 -28.34
N GLU A 851 -40.13 -19.15 -29.23
CA GLU A 851 -41.54 -19.04 -29.62
C GLU A 851 -41.75 -19.62 -31.01
N HIS A 852 -42.45 -20.74 -31.09
CA HIS A 852 -42.70 -21.46 -32.34
C HIS A 852 -44.08 -22.08 -32.34
N ASP A 853 -44.80 -22.01 -33.46
CA ASP A 853 -46.17 -22.51 -33.63
C ASP A 853 -47.15 -22.05 -32.53
N GLY A 854 -47.01 -20.80 -32.08
CA GLY A 854 -47.84 -20.21 -31.03
C GLY A 854 -47.61 -20.78 -29.62
N ARG A 855 -46.52 -21.52 -29.41
CA ARG A 855 -46.08 -22.04 -28.11
C ARG A 855 -44.75 -21.43 -27.73
N VAL A 856 -44.60 -21.13 -26.44
CA VAL A 856 -43.34 -20.67 -25.84
C VAL A 856 -42.73 -21.83 -25.09
N ARG A 857 -41.46 -22.13 -25.38
CA ARG A 857 -40.63 -23.06 -24.61
C ARG A 857 -39.32 -22.37 -24.27
N TYR A 858 -38.72 -22.75 -23.14
CA TYR A 858 -37.41 -22.32 -22.72
C TYR A 858 -36.41 -23.45 -22.94
N LEU A 859 -35.28 -23.10 -23.54
CA LEU A 859 -34.19 -24.01 -23.85
C LEU A 859 -33.00 -23.61 -23.00
N PHE A 860 -32.40 -24.54 -22.28
CA PHE A 860 -31.20 -24.30 -21.47
C PHE A 860 -30.04 -25.16 -21.95
N ALA A 861 -28.93 -24.52 -22.29
CA ALA A 861 -27.66 -25.15 -22.60
C ALA A 861 -26.57 -24.55 -21.71
N ALA A 862 -25.55 -25.35 -21.42
CA ALA A 862 -24.44 -24.94 -20.56
C ALA A 862 -23.24 -25.86 -20.80
N THR A 863 -22.04 -25.39 -20.47
CA THR A 863 -20.86 -26.25 -20.34
C THR A 863 -21.09 -27.22 -19.17
N ASP A 864 -20.93 -28.52 -19.40
CA ASP A 864 -20.86 -29.49 -18.30
C ASP A 864 -19.51 -29.36 -17.60
N ASP A 865 -19.54 -28.76 -16.41
CA ASP A 865 -18.38 -28.41 -15.58
C ASP A 865 -18.21 -29.39 -14.41
N THR A 866 -18.71 -30.60 -14.57
CA THR A 866 -18.60 -31.66 -13.57
C THR A 866 -17.12 -31.96 -13.27
N ASN A 867 -16.76 -31.92 -11.99
CA ASN A 867 -15.40 -32.08 -11.46
C ASN A 867 -14.40 -31.01 -11.95
N ASN A 868 -14.87 -29.85 -12.42
CA ASN A 868 -14.05 -28.80 -13.03
C ASN A 868 -13.20 -29.33 -14.23
N ASP A 869 -13.68 -30.39 -14.91
CA ASP A 869 -13.03 -31.01 -16.07
C ASP A 869 -13.73 -30.65 -17.38
N ASN A 870 -13.77 -29.35 -17.66
CA ASN A 870 -14.40 -28.80 -18.87
C ASN A 870 -13.79 -29.36 -20.16
N VAL A 871 -12.49 -29.70 -20.17
CA VAL A 871 -11.82 -30.30 -21.34
C VAL A 871 -12.30 -31.73 -21.56
N GLY A 872 -12.41 -32.50 -20.47
CA GLY A 872 -12.94 -33.86 -20.45
C GLY A 872 -14.47 -33.97 -20.51
N SER A 873 -15.19 -32.86 -20.68
CA SER A 873 -16.65 -32.86 -20.80
C SER A 873 -17.13 -33.87 -21.86
N PRO A 874 -18.07 -34.79 -21.52
CA PRO A 874 -18.47 -35.87 -22.40
C PRO A 874 -19.46 -35.44 -23.49
N HIS A 875 -20.21 -34.34 -23.27
CA HIS A 875 -21.41 -34.04 -24.05
C HIS A 875 -21.75 -32.55 -24.15
N LEU A 876 -22.65 -32.20 -25.08
CA LEU A 876 -23.35 -30.92 -25.13
C LEU A 876 -24.79 -31.14 -24.61
N PRO A 877 -25.12 -30.68 -23.39
CA PRO A 877 -26.45 -30.88 -22.81
C PRO A 877 -27.46 -29.81 -23.27
N LEU A 878 -28.72 -30.22 -23.43
CA LEU A 878 -29.86 -29.33 -23.63
C LEU A 878 -31.02 -29.73 -22.71
N ARG A 879 -31.71 -28.75 -22.12
CA ARG A 879 -33.00 -28.94 -21.43
C ARG A 879 -34.08 -28.11 -22.11
N ILE A 880 -35.31 -28.62 -22.12
CA ILE A 880 -36.47 -27.94 -22.70
C ILE A 880 -37.62 -28.01 -21.72
N ALA A 881 -38.30 -26.89 -21.47
CA ALA A 881 -39.48 -26.82 -20.62
C ALA A 881 -40.42 -25.68 -21.02
N ASP A 882 -41.66 -25.69 -20.52
CA ASP A 882 -42.64 -24.63 -20.79
C ASP A 882 -42.43 -23.40 -19.89
N THR A 883 -41.73 -23.56 -18.75
CA THR A 883 -41.37 -22.47 -17.83
C THR A 883 -39.88 -22.48 -17.51
N ILE A 884 -39.33 -21.33 -17.14
CA ILE A 884 -37.92 -21.22 -16.72
C ILE A 884 -37.70 -22.01 -15.42
N ALA A 885 -38.65 -21.95 -14.48
CA ALA A 885 -38.52 -22.66 -13.21
C ALA A 885 -38.36 -24.17 -13.42
N ASP A 886 -39.08 -24.74 -14.37
CA ASP A 886 -39.00 -26.16 -14.69
C ASP A 886 -37.63 -26.58 -15.25
N LEU A 887 -36.79 -25.67 -15.75
CA LEU A 887 -35.44 -26.01 -16.21
C LEU A 887 -34.47 -26.27 -15.05
N ALA A 888 -34.78 -25.80 -13.84
CA ALA A 888 -33.92 -25.91 -12.67
C ALA A 888 -33.77 -27.35 -12.16
N ASP A 889 -32.62 -27.67 -11.57
CA ASP A 889 -32.34 -29.00 -11.00
C ASP A 889 -33.36 -29.39 -9.93
N ASP A 890 -33.69 -28.46 -9.03
CA ASP A 890 -34.64 -28.67 -7.94
C ASP A 890 -36.09 -28.91 -8.43
N GLN A 891 -36.39 -28.60 -9.69
CA GLN A 891 -37.68 -28.88 -10.35
C GLN A 891 -37.60 -30.10 -11.29
N GLY A 892 -36.53 -30.89 -11.22
CA GLY A 892 -36.32 -32.07 -12.04
C GLY A 892 -35.80 -31.78 -13.45
N GLY A 893 -35.30 -30.57 -13.70
CA GLY A 893 -34.73 -30.18 -15.00
C GLY A 893 -33.56 -31.06 -15.43
N ARG A 894 -32.68 -31.46 -14.49
CA ARG A 894 -31.56 -32.37 -14.77
C ARG A 894 -31.98 -33.72 -15.34
N ALA A 895 -33.11 -34.26 -14.89
CA ALA A 895 -33.63 -35.53 -15.38
C ALA A 895 -34.21 -35.44 -16.81
N ARG A 896 -34.46 -34.22 -17.30
CA ARG A 896 -34.96 -33.92 -18.65
C ARG A 896 -33.86 -33.48 -19.62
N GLU A 897 -32.61 -33.53 -19.19
CA GLU A 897 -31.46 -33.18 -20.01
C GLU A 897 -31.23 -34.20 -21.12
N VAL A 898 -31.00 -33.71 -22.35
CA VAL A 898 -30.68 -34.51 -23.52
C VAL A 898 -29.29 -34.18 -24.02
N ASP A 899 -28.54 -35.22 -24.41
CA ASP A 899 -27.23 -35.05 -25.03
C ASP A 899 -27.41 -34.76 -26.52
N LEU A 900 -27.22 -33.52 -26.95
CA LEU A 900 -27.22 -33.17 -28.37
C LEU A 900 -25.99 -33.71 -29.08
N LEU A 901 -24.81 -33.58 -28.46
CA LEU A 901 -23.55 -34.17 -28.92
C LEU A 901 -22.93 -34.97 -27.78
N ASN A 902 -22.27 -36.09 -28.06
CA ASN A 902 -21.60 -36.91 -27.06
C ASN A 902 -20.40 -37.65 -27.65
N ARG A 903 -19.20 -37.36 -27.12
CA ARG A 903 -17.95 -37.93 -27.64
C ARG A 903 -17.81 -39.42 -27.35
N ARG A 904 -18.42 -39.90 -26.27
CA ARG A 904 -18.30 -41.30 -25.81
C ARG A 904 -19.30 -42.23 -26.46
N THR A 905 -20.55 -41.80 -26.61
CA THR A 905 -21.62 -42.67 -27.12
C THR A 905 -21.80 -42.56 -28.64
N ARG A 906 -21.49 -41.42 -29.23
CA ARG A 906 -21.70 -41.17 -30.67
C ARG A 906 -20.43 -40.79 -31.45
N ALA A 907 -19.39 -40.31 -30.77
CA ALA A 907 -18.17 -39.80 -31.40
C ALA A 907 -18.51 -38.79 -32.53
N ASP A 908 -19.35 -37.80 -32.19
CA ASP A 908 -19.92 -36.87 -33.15
C ASP A 908 -18.85 -36.18 -34.02
N ARG A 909 -19.15 -36.08 -35.31
CA ARG A 909 -18.23 -35.60 -36.35
C ARG A 909 -18.66 -34.24 -36.88
N THR A 910 -17.70 -33.34 -37.03
CA THR A 910 -17.93 -32.04 -37.66
C THR A 910 -18.19 -32.18 -39.16
N ALA A 911 -18.71 -31.13 -39.79
CA ALA A 911 -18.91 -31.02 -41.23
C ALA A 911 -17.59 -31.15 -42.00
N GLU A 912 -16.47 -30.77 -41.38
CA GLU A 912 -15.11 -30.92 -41.91
C GLU A 912 -14.53 -32.34 -41.72
N GLY A 913 -15.24 -33.24 -41.03
CA GLY A 913 -14.87 -34.64 -40.88
C GLY A 913 -14.05 -34.99 -39.62
N ARG A 914 -13.80 -34.02 -38.73
CA ARG A 914 -13.06 -34.24 -37.47
C ARG A 914 -13.99 -34.82 -36.40
N VAL A 915 -13.48 -35.68 -35.54
CA VAL A 915 -14.20 -36.20 -34.36
C VAL A 915 -14.00 -35.23 -33.20
N ILE A 916 -15.08 -34.85 -32.51
CA ILE A 916 -14.98 -34.01 -31.31
C ILE A 916 -14.38 -34.82 -30.18
N ALA A 917 -13.30 -34.30 -29.60
CA ALA A 917 -12.53 -34.98 -28.56
C ALA A 917 -12.78 -34.43 -27.16
N GLY A 918 -13.64 -33.41 -27.00
CA GLY A 918 -13.97 -32.78 -25.72
C GLY A 918 -14.36 -31.30 -25.86
N CYS A 919 -14.33 -30.59 -24.74
CA CYS A 919 -14.62 -29.16 -24.61
C CYS A 919 -15.93 -28.71 -25.27
N TYR A 920 -17.09 -29.12 -24.78
CA TYR A 920 -18.36 -28.56 -25.27
C TYR A 920 -18.63 -27.20 -24.63
N TRP A 921 -17.73 -26.25 -24.84
CA TRP A 921 -17.67 -24.99 -24.10
C TRP A 921 -18.65 -23.96 -24.62
N ALA A 922 -19.29 -23.28 -23.67
CA ALA A 922 -20.13 -22.11 -23.84
C ALA A 922 -21.15 -22.24 -24.98
N PRO A 923 -22.06 -23.21 -24.91
CA PRO A 923 -23.12 -23.33 -25.90
C PRO A 923 -24.12 -22.19 -25.76
N GLU A 924 -24.24 -21.35 -26.80
CA GLU A 924 -25.19 -20.25 -26.88
C GLU A 924 -26.25 -20.50 -27.95
N ILE A 925 -27.51 -20.34 -27.58
CA ILE A 925 -28.67 -20.61 -28.41
C ILE A 925 -29.17 -19.29 -29.01
N HIS A 926 -29.25 -19.25 -30.35
CA HIS A 926 -29.66 -18.08 -31.12
C HIS A 926 -30.58 -18.50 -32.27
N GLU A 927 -31.39 -17.57 -32.78
CA GLU A 927 -31.99 -17.72 -34.11
C GLU A 927 -31.15 -16.99 -35.15
N ILE A 928 -30.52 -17.76 -36.05
CA ILE A 928 -29.61 -17.22 -37.09
C ILE A 928 -30.13 -17.67 -38.45
N GLY A 929 -30.48 -16.70 -39.29
CA GLY A 929 -31.03 -16.98 -40.63
C GLY A 929 -32.38 -17.70 -40.60
N GLY A 930 -33.18 -17.47 -39.55
CA GLY A 930 -34.50 -18.10 -39.35
C GLY A 930 -34.44 -19.53 -38.81
N ARG A 931 -33.27 -20.00 -38.34
CA ARG A 931 -33.09 -21.33 -37.75
C ARG A 931 -32.55 -21.24 -36.33
N LEU A 932 -33.12 -22.04 -35.44
CA LEU A 932 -32.56 -22.26 -34.11
C LEU A 932 -31.16 -22.84 -34.27
N SER A 933 -30.19 -22.20 -33.63
CA SER A 933 -28.76 -22.44 -33.81
C SER A 933 -28.08 -22.48 -32.46
N ILE A 934 -27.07 -23.32 -32.31
CA ILE A 934 -26.21 -23.35 -31.12
C ILE A 934 -24.78 -23.08 -31.54
N LEU A 935 -24.21 -21.99 -31.03
CA LEU A 935 -22.79 -21.64 -31.15
C LEU A 935 -22.06 -22.27 -29.95
N PHE A 936 -20.95 -22.96 -30.17
CA PHE A 936 -20.17 -23.58 -29.09
C PHE A 936 -18.73 -23.82 -29.55
N ALA A 937 -17.83 -24.17 -28.63
CA ALA A 937 -16.40 -24.26 -28.94
C ALA A 937 -15.78 -25.65 -28.62
N PRO A 938 -15.96 -26.68 -29.47
CA PRO A 938 -15.34 -27.99 -29.31
C PRO A 938 -13.81 -27.93 -29.34
N CYS A 939 -13.17 -28.86 -28.62
CA CYS A 939 -11.75 -29.16 -28.79
C CYS A 939 -11.52 -30.52 -29.43
N PHE A 940 -10.32 -30.65 -30.00
CA PHE A 940 -9.92 -31.78 -30.81
C PHE A 940 -8.59 -32.31 -30.32
N ASN A 941 -8.31 -33.56 -30.62
CA ASN A 941 -7.00 -34.13 -30.36
C ASN A 941 -6.01 -33.63 -31.43
N PRO A 942 -4.87 -33.03 -31.05
CA PRO A 942 -3.93 -32.46 -32.01
C PRO A 942 -3.09 -33.52 -32.75
N LYS A 943 -3.10 -34.78 -32.30
CA LYS A 943 -2.31 -35.89 -32.86
C LYS A 943 -3.13 -36.83 -33.72
N ASP A 944 -4.44 -36.91 -33.48
CA ASP A 944 -5.36 -37.78 -34.20
C ASP A 944 -6.74 -37.11 -34.29
N ASP A 945 -7.08 -36.56 -35.46
CA ASP A 945 -8.34 -35.87 -35.68
C ASP A 945 -9.57 -36.80 -35.76
N GLN A 946 -9.36 -38.11 -35.63
CA GLN A 946 -10.38 -39.15 -35.56
C GLN A 946 -10.61 -39.67 -34.14
N SER A 947 -9.82 -39.24 -33.16
CA SER A 947 -9.98 -39.63 -31.76
C SER A 947 -11.08 -38.83 -31.09
N SER A 948 -11.98 -39.52 -30.38
CA SER A 948 -12.95 -38.91 -29.45
C SER A 948 -12.37 -38.62 -28.07
N GLU A 949 -11.08 -38.93 -27.86
CA GLU A 949 -10.37 -38.77 -26.60
C GLU A 949 -9.11 -37.91 -26.77
N GLY A 950 -8.62 -37.35 -25.65
CA GLY A 950 -7.40 -36.54 -25.64
C GLY A 950 -7.55 -35.17 -26.31
N GLY A 951 -8.74 -34.56 -26.21
CA GLY A 951 -8.94 -33.17 -26.61
C GLY A 951 -8.03 -32.23 -25.84
N GLU A 952 -7.49 -31.21 -26.52
CA GLU A 952 -6.62 -30.21 -25.90
C GLU A 952 -7.23 -28.81 -25.99
N TRP A 953 -7.15 -28.06 -24.88
CA TRP A 953 -7.54 -26.65 -24.80
C TRP A 953 -6.95 -25.78 -25.93
N SER A 954 -5.72 -26.09 -26.36
CA SER A 954 -5.03 -25.38 -27.43
C SER A 954 -5.68 -25.51 -28.82
N GLN A 955 -6.65 -26.43 -28.97
CA GLN A 955 -7.34 -26.76 -30.23
C GLN A 955 -8.79 -26.27 -30.28
N VAL A 956 -9.23 -25.48 -29.29
CA VAL A 956 -10.60 -24.96 -29.18
C VAL A 956 -10.92 -24.01 -30.34
N GLN A 957 -12.04 -24.26 -31.02
CA GLN A 957 -12.49 -23.47 -32.18
C GLN A 957 -14.01 -23.27 -32.19
N SER A 958 -14.48 -22.09 -32.55
CA SER A 958 -15.92 -21.78 -32.63
C SER A 958 -16.63 -22.56 -33.76
N HIS A 959 -17.72 -23.24 -33.41
CA HIS A 959 -18.57 -24.02 -34.30
C HIS A 959 -20.04 -23.65 -34.12
N ILE A 960 -20.85 -24.00 -35.12
CA ILE A 960 -22.31 -23.84 -35.10
C ILE A 960 -23.00 -25.18 -35.45
N ILE A 961 -24.10 -25.49 -34.78
CA ILE A 961 -25.11 -26.44 -35.24
C ILE A 961 -26.43 -25.71 -35.46
N GLN A 962 -27.22 -26.14 -36.44
CA GLN A 962 -28.54 -25.56 -36.71
C GLN A 962 -29.60 -26.65 -36.74
N LEU A 963 -30.74 -26.38 -36.11
CA LEU A 963 -31.93 -27.22 -36.19
C LEU A 963 -32.47 -27.18 -37.63
N ARG A 964 -32.80 -28.35 -38.18
CA ARG A 964 -33.41 -28.44 -39.50
C ARG A 964 -34.87 -27.96 -39.45
N ASP A 965 -35.37 -27.50 -40.59
CA ASP A 965 -36.73 -26.99 -40.71
C ASP A 965 -37.74 -28.06 -40.25
N GLY A 966 -38.60 -27.71 -39.28
CA GLY A 966 -39.59 -28.63 -38.67
C GLY A 966 -39.02 -29.66 -37.68
N GLY A 967 -37.73 -29.57 -37.34
CA GLY A 967 -37.07 -30.49 -36.40
C GLY A 967 -37.49 -30.27 -34.94
N ASP A 968 -37.30 -31.31 -34.12
CA ASP A 968 -37.48 -31.21 -32.67
C ASP A 968 -36.14 -30.87 -32.00
N PRO A 969 -35.99 -29.74 -31.27
CA PRO A 969 -34.74 -29.42 -30.60
C PRO A 969 -34.31 -30.49 -29.58
N ALA A 970 -35.24 -31.29 -29.05
CA ALA A 970 -34.92 -32.40 -28.14
C ALA A 970 -34.28 -33.61 -28.84
N ASN A 971 -34.34 -33.68 -30.17
CA ASN A 971 -33.88 -34.82 -30.96
C ASN A 971 -32.52 -34.52 -31.61
N PRO A 972 -31.43 -35.16 -31.16
CA PRO A 972 -30.09 -34.94 -31.74
C PRO A 972 -30.00 -35.18 -33.24
N ALA A 973 -30.83 -36.08 -33.79
CA ALA A 973 -30.83 -36.41 -35.20
C ALA A 973 -31.32 -35.26 -36.10
N ASP A 974 -32.08 -34.31 -35.55
CA ASP A 974 -32.67 -33.19 -36.29
C ASP A 974 -31.73 -31.98 -36.41
N TRP A 975 -30.59 -32.00 -35.71
CA TRP A 975 -29.55 -30.97 -35.79
C TRP A 975 -28.58 -31.22 -36.94
N SER A 976 -28.03 -30.16 -37.53
CA SER A 976 -26.94 -30.26 -38.49
C SER A 976 -25.67 -30.80 -37.82
N LYS A 977 -24.72 -31.30 -38.62
CA LYS A 977 -23.37 -31.54 -38.11
C LYS A 977 -22.75 -30.21 -37.62
N PRO A 978 -21.93 -30.23 -36.55
CA PRO A 978 -21.16 -29.06 -36.15
C PRO A 978 -20.29 -28.55 -37.30
N ALA A 979 -20.36 -27.27 -37.61
CA ALA A 979 -19.58 -26.67 -38.70
C ALA A 979 -18.71 -25.53 -38.15
N ALA A 980 -17.43 -25.50 -38.55
CA ALA A 980 -16.50 -24.48 -38.12
C ALA A 980 -16.85 -23.12 -38.74
N ILE A 981 -16.80 -22.06 -37.93
CA ILE A 981 -16.97 -20.69 -38.39
C ILE A 981 -15.64 -20.20 -38.96
N ARG A 982 -15.67 -19.63 -40.16
CA ARG A 982 -14.47 -19.30 -40.94
C ARG A 982 -14.52 -17.87 -41.44
N LYS A 983 -13.34 -17.32 -41.75
CA LYS A 983 -13.21 -16.03 -42.45
C LYS A 983 -13.88 -16.09 -43.82
N ALA A 984 -14.08 -14.91 -44.41
CA ALA A 984 -14.71 -14.76 -45.73
C ALA A 984 -14.01 -15.58 -46.83
N ASP A 985 -12.69 -15.73 -46.76
CA ASP A 985 -11.86 -16.52 -47.67
C ASP A 985 -11.87 -18.04 -47.39
N GLY A 986 -12.64 -18.50 -46.39
CA GLY A 986 -12.73 -19.90 -45.97
C GLY A 986 -11.61 -20.38 -45.06
N THR A 987 -10.62 -19.54 -44.74
CA THR A 987 -9.56 -19.90 -43.79
C THR A 987 -10.06 -19.85 -42.33
N PRO A 988 -9.43 -20.57 -41.39
CA PRO A 988 -9.80 -20.53 -39.97
C PRO A 988 -9.75 -19.12 -39.37
N LEU A 989 -10.46 -18.90 -38.26
CA LEU A 989 -10.34 -17.68 -37.47
C LEU A 989 -8.90 -17.50 -36.96
N GLY A 990 -8.51 -16.24 -36.72
CA GLY A 990 -7.16 -15.86 -36.31
C GLY A 990 -6.38 -15.10 -37.39
N ARG A 991 -5.09 -14.84 -37.12
CA ARG A 991 -4.20 -14.05 -37.97
C ARG A 991 -3.32 -14.96 -38.83
N PRO A 992 -2.99 -14.57 -40.08
CA PRO A 992 -2.13 -15.37 -40.96
C PRO A 992 -0.73 -15.66 -40.36
N ASP A 993 -0.18 -14.71 -39.60
CA ASP A 993 1.13 -14.79 -38.94
C ASP A 993 1.09 -15.57 -37.61
N MET A 994 -0.09 -15.90 -37.10
CA MET A 994 -0.30 -16.67 -35.87
C MET A 994 -1.32 -17.79 -36.10
N ALA A 995 -0.87 -18.85 -36.78
CA ALA A 995 -1.72 -19.98 -37.18
C ALA A 995 -2.35 -20.74 -36.00
N ALA A 996 -1.69 -20.80 -34.83
CA ALA A 996 -2.24 -21.43 -33.63
C ALA A 996 -2.97 -20.38 -32.75
N ASN A 997 -4.25 -20.61 -32.53
CA ASN A 997 -5.11 -19.72 -31.76
C ASN A 997 -6.32 -20.48 -31.21
N ILE A 998 -6.98 -19.87 -30.25
CA ILE A 998 -8.22 -20.33 -29.65
C ILE A 998 -9.31 -19.32 -30.00
N SER A 999 -10.45 -19.81 -30.49
CA SER A 999 -11.69 -19.04 -30.66
C SER A 999 -12.80 -19.74 -29.87
N LEU A 1000 -13.38 -19.04 -28.89
CA LEU A 1000 -14.42 -19.55 -28.01
C LEU A 1000 -15.44 -18.45 -27.67
N ASP A 1001 -16.50 -18.81 -26.97
CA ASP A 1001 -17.53 -17.89 -26.45
C ASP A 1001 -18.12 -17.02 -27.57
N MET A 1002 -18.51 -17.67 -28.66
CA MET A 1002 -19.04 -16.94 -29.81
C MET A 1002 -20.52 -16.66 -29.59
N SER A 1003 -20.86 -15.38 -29.57
CA SER A 1003 -22.22 -14.87 -29.50
C SER A 1003 -22.63 -14.17 -30.79
N TYR A 1004 -23.94 -13.99 -30.97
CA TYR A 1004 -24.55 -13.41 -32.16
C TYR A 1004 -25.54 -12.31 -31.80
N PHE A 1005 -25.61 -11.28 -32.63
CA PHE A 1005 -26.69 -10.29 -32.58
C PHE A 1005 -26.89 -9.61 -33.95
N GLU A 1006 -28.05 -8.97 -34.13
CA GLU A 1006 -28.36 -8.18 -35.31
C GLU A 1006 -28.62 -6.70 -34.97
N VAL A 1007 -28.13 -5.80 -35.82
CA VAL A 1007 -28.47 -4.36 -35.80
C VAL A 1007 -28.81 -3.94 -37.22
N GLY A 1008 -30.02 -3.42 -37.44
CA GLY A 1008 -30.45 -2.94 -38.77
C GLY A 1008 -30.33 -3.99 -39.88
N HIS A 1009 -30.68 -5.26 -39.59
CA HIS A 1009 -30.53 -6.43 -40.47
C HIS A 1009 -29.08 -6.86 -40.78
N GLN A 1010 -28.08 -6.23 -40.17
CA GLN A 1010 -26.70 -6.70 -40.23
C GLN A 1010 -26.43 -7.64 -39.05
N GLY A 1011 -26.10 -8.89 -39.33
CA GLY A 1011 -25.63 -9.85 -38.33
C GLY A 1011 -24.17 -9.61 -37.94
N TYR A 1012 -23.86 -9.85 -36.67
CA TYR A 1012 -22.52 -9.77 -36.11
C TYR A 1012 -22.23 -11.02 -35.29
N TYR A 1013 -21.01 -11.53 -35.39
CA TYR A 1013 -20.44 -12.42 -34.39
C TYR A 1013 -19.47 -11.65 -33.51
N ILE A 1014 -19.53 -11.93 -32.21
CA ILE A 1014 -18.51 -11.56 -31.23
C ILE A 1014 -17.95 -12.81 -30.58
N TRP A 1015 -16.66 -12.85 -30.28
CA TRP A 1015 -16.04 -14.02 -29.65
C TRP A 1015 -14.75 -13.68 -28.89
N SER A 1016 -14.35 -14.54 -27.97
CA SER A 1016 -13.05 -14.48 -27.30
C SER A 1016 -11.98 -15.15 -28.17
N GLN A 1017 -10.87 -14.43 -28.41
CA GLN A 1017 -9.79 -14.90 -29.27
C GLN A 1017 -8.45 -14.78 -28.55
N ARG A 1018 -7.76 -15.91 -28.40
CA ARG A 1018 -6.40 -15.98 -27.82
C ARG A 1018 -5.39 -16.51 -28.82
N TYR A 1019 -4.21 -15.89 -28.89
CA TYR A 1019 -3.11 -16.38 -29.74
C TYR A 1019 -2.10 -17.21 -28.96
N LEU A 1020 -1.64 -18.29 -29.59
CA LEU A 1020 -0.74 -19.28 -29.01
C LEU A 1020 0.59 -19.30 -29.79
N PRO A 1021 1.55 -18.42 -29.46
CA PRO A 1021 2.82 -18.38 -30.17
C PRO A 1021 3.62 -19.67 -29.92
N LYS A 1022 4.42 -20.09 -30.92
CA LYS A 1022 5.28 -21.29 -30.84
C LYS A 1022 6.33 -21.21 -29.72
N SER A 1023 6.77 -20.00 -29.40
CA SER A 1023 7.69 -19.71 -28.30
C SER A 1023 7.35 -18.36 -27.70
N GLY A 1024 7.68 -18.17 -26.42
CA GLY A 1024 7.29 -16.98 -25.67
C GLY A 1024 5.93 -17.13 -25.00
N PRO A 1025 5.46 -16.07 -24.33
CA PRO A 1025 4.31 -16.18 -23.48
C PRO A 1025 3.01 -15.95 -24.27
N LEU A 1026 1.91 -16.54 -23.80
CA LEU A 1026 0.62 -16.48 -24.49
C LEU A 1026 0.12 -15.03 -24.65
N GLY A 1027 -0.65 -14.78 -25.72
CA GLY A 1027 -1.47 -13.58 -25.79
C GLY A 1027 -2.58 -13.63 -24.75
N ASP A 1028 -3.04 -12.46 -24.35
CA ASP A 1028 -4.26 -12.26 -23.58
C ASP A 1028 -5.47 -12.44 -24.54
N PRO A 1029 -6.55 -13.10 -24.11
CA PRO A 1029 -7.77 -13.14 -24.89
C PRO A 1029 -8.46 -11.78 -24.94
N LEU A 1030 -8.75 -11.35 -26.16
CA LEU A 1030 -9.54 -10.15 -26.46
C LEU A 1030 -10.92 -10.58 -26.98
N THR A 1031 -11.91 -9.70 -26.85
CA THR A 1031 -13.18 -9.88 -27.57
C THR A 1031 -13.07 -9.27 -28.96
N TRP A 1032 -13.35 -10.08 -29.97
CA TRP A 1032 -13.34 -9.72 -31.39
C TRP A 1032 -14.75 -9.62 -31.93
N ILE A 1033 -14.91 -8.91 -33.05
CA ILE A 1033 -16.16 -8.77 -33.78
C ILE A 1033 -15.92 -8.92 -35.28
N ALA A 1034 -16.92 -9.46 -35.97
CA ALA A 1034 -17.00 -9.44 -37.44
C ALA A 1034 -18.46 -9.45 -37.90
N LYS A 1035 -18.71 -8.91 -39.09
CA LYS A 1035 -20.00 -9.01 -39.77
C LYS A 1035 -20.20 -10.43 -40.31
N VAL A 1036 -21.44 -10.90 -40.30
CA VAL A 1036 -21.87 -12.18 -40.87
C VAL A 1036 -23.16 -11.99 -41.67
N ASP A 1037 -23.31 -12.76 -42.74
CA ASP A 1037 -24.58 -12.93 -43.45
C ASP A 1037 -25.36 -14.06 -42.77
N PRO A 1038 -26.49 -13.81 -42.10
CA PRO A 1038 -27.21 -14.81 -41.32
C PRO A 1038 -27.70 -16.00 -42.17
N VAL A 1039 -27.84 -15.83 -43.48
CA VAL A 1039 -28.20 -16.93 -44.41
C VAL A 1039 -27.01 -17.88 -44.65
N ARG A 1040 -25.78 -17.42 -44.41
CA ARG A 1040 -24.53 -18.20 -44.54
C ARG A 1040 -23.71 -18.13 -43.24
N PRO A 1041 -24.23 -18.71 -42.14
CA PRO A 1041 -23.71 -18.44 -40.79
C PRO A 1041 -22.32 -19.03 -40.51
N THR A 1042 -21.76 -19.85 -41.41
CA THR A 1042 -20.41 -20.44 -41.28
C THR A 1042 -19.31 -19.59 -41.92
N ARG A 1043 -19.64 -18.41 -42.47
CA ARG A 1043 -18.69 -17.52 -43.16
C ARG A 1043 -18.89 -16.07 -42.74
N LEU A 1044 -17.82 -15.45 -42.23
CA LEU A 1044 -17.77 -14.01 -42.00
C LEU A 1044 -17.87 -13.24 -43.32
N THR A 1045 -18.40 -12.01 -43.26
CA THR A 1045 -18.46 -11.07 -44.40
C THR A 1045 -17.55 -9.86 -44.25
N SER A 1046 -16.93 -9.68 -43.08
CA SER A 1046 -15.87 -8.69 -42.86
C SER A 1046 -14.62 -9.33 -42.24
N ALA A 1047 -13.52 -8.57 -42.21
CA ALA A 1047 -12.36 -8.93 -41.41
C ALA A 1047 -12.71 -8.88 -39.91
N PRO A 1048 -12.21 -9.85 -39.11
CA PRO A 1048 -12.21 -9.75 -37.65
C PRO A 1048 -11.46 -8.52 -37.14
N ALA A 1049 -11.99 -7.85 -36.12
CA ALA A 1049 -11.31 -6.77 -35.39
C ALA A 1049 -11.52 -6.90 -33.86
N PRO A 1050 -10.51 -6.58 -33.02
CA PRO A 1050 -10.71 -6.52 -31.58
C PRO A 1050 -11.57 -5.31 -31.19
N ILE A 1051 -12.47 -5.48 -30.24
CA ILE A 1051 -13.32 -4.41 -29.69
C ILE A 1051 -13.28 -4.30 -28.16
N ILE A 1052 -12.76 -5.31 -27.47
CA ILE A 1052 -12.52 -5.26 -26.03
C ILE A 1052 -11.13 -5.83 -25.77
N ALA A 1053 -10.28 -5.04 -25.11
CA ALA A 1053 -8.97 -5.49 -24.65
C ALA A 1053 -8.86 -5.40 -23.13
N PRO A 1054 -8.42 -6.45 -22.42
CA PRO A 1054 -8.31 -6.45 -20.96
C PRO A 1054 -7.11 -5.62 -20.53
N GLU A 1055 -7.32 -4.31 -20.36
CA GLU A 1055 -6.24 -3.35 -20.13
C GLU A 1055 -6.14 -2.91 -18.67
N THR A 1056 -7.10 -3.23 -17.82
CA THR A 1056 -7.14 -2.82 -16.41
C THR A 1056 -6.84 -3.98 -15.46
N SER A 1057 -6.42 -3.66 -14.22
CA SER A 1057 -6.08 -4.68 -13.23
C SER A 1057 -7.26 -5.60 -12.89
N VAL A 1058 -8.49 -5.06 -12.82
CA VAL A 1058 -9.70 -5.85 -12.54
C VAL A 1058 -10.05 -6.82 -13.67
N GLU A 1059 -9.58 -6.56 -14.89
CA GLU A 1059 -9.78 -7.47 -16.01
C GLU A 1059 -8.77 -8.63 -16.01
N GLU A 1060 -7.63 -8.46 -15.33
CA GLU A 1060 -6.54 -9.45 -15.17
C GLU A 1060 -6.31 -10.29 -16.44
N ASN A 1061 -5.98 -9.59 -17.53
CA ASN A 1061 -5.59 -10.18 -18.81
C ASN A 1061 -6.65 -11.09 -19.47
N LEU A 1062 -7.95 -10.94 -19.16
CA LEU A 1062 -9.02 -11.74 -19.76
C LEU A 1062 -10.23 -10.88 -20.18
N ALA A 1063 -10.70 -11.06 -21.42
CA ALA A 1063 -12.00 -10.57 -21.87
C ALA A 1063 -12.71 -11.65 -22.70
N GLU A 1064 -13.73 -12.29 -22.13
CA GLU A 1064 -14.43 -13.44 -22.70
C GLU A 1064 -15.93 -13.44 -22.38
N GLY A 1065 -16.69 -14.45 -22.84
CA GLY A 1065 -18.12 -14.61 -22.52
C GLY A 1065 -18.98 -13.37 -22.79
N ALA A 1066 -18.79 -12.72 -23.93
CA ALA A 1066 -19.44 -11.43 -24.22
C ALA A 1066 -20.84 -11.62 -24.83
N PHE A 1067 -21.87 -11.09 -24.17
CA PHE A 1067 -23.26 -11.10 -24.62
C PHE A 1067 -23.80 -9.70 -24.92
N ALA A 1068 -24.63 -9.61 -25.95
CA ALA A 1068 -25.19 -8.37 -26.46
C ALA A 1068 -26.59 -8.06 -25.87
N LEU A 1069 -26.79 -6.81 -25.47
CA LEU A 1069 -28.04 -6.25 -24.98
C LEU A 1069 -28.37 -4.96 -25.73
N LEU A 1070 -29.58 -4.90 -26.30
CA LEU A 1070 -30.13 -3.69 -26.90
C LEU A 1070 -30.93 -2.90 -25.86
N HIS A 1071 -30.53 -1.66 -25.58
CA HIS A 1071 -31.27 -0.77 -24.70
C HIS A 1071 -31.03 0.70 -25.12
N ASP A 1072 -32.09 1.51 -25.17
CA ASP A 1072 -32.04 2.95 -25.43
C ASP A 1072 -31.16 3.38 -26.63
N GLN A 1073 -31.35 2.75 -27.79
CA GLN A 1073 -30.57 3.01 -29.02
C GLN A 1073 -29.05 2.80 -28.87
N ARG A 1074 -28.65 1.94 -27.92
CA ARG A 1074 -27.27 1.53 -27.70
C ARG A 1074 -27.14 0.01 -27.69
N MET A 1075 -25.99 -0.46 -28.16
CA MET A 1075 -25.55 -1.82 -27.97
C MET A 1075 -24.67 -1.87 -26.72
N THR A 1076 -25.08 -2.67 -25.74
CA THR A 1076 -24.31 -2.98 -24.54
C THR A 1076 -23.75 -4.39 -24.67
N LEU A 1077 -22.45 -4.55 -24.48
CA LEU A 1077 -21.84 -5.87 -24.28
C LEU A 1077 -21.52 -6.06 -22.81
N VAL A 1078 -22.02 -7.14 -22.23
CA VAL A 1078 -21.63 -7.61 -20.90
C VAL A 1078 -20.67 -8.76 -21.12
N TYR A 1079 -19.50 -8.71 -20.48
CA TYR A 1079 -18.42 -9.67 -20.70
C TYR A 1079 -17.72 -9.99 -19.38
N SER A 1080 -17.01 -11.11 -19.35
CA SER A 1080 -16.29 -11.55 -18.16
C SER A 1080 -14.79 -11.38 -18.27
N SER A 1081 -14.15 -11.28 -17.11
CA SER A 1081 -12.73 -11.02 -16.97
C SER A 1081 -12.18 -11.63 -15.69
N SER A 1082 -10.85 -11.53 -15.51
CA SER A 1082 -10.07 -12.14 -14.42
C SER A 1082 -10.02 -13.67 -14.45
N GLY A 1083 -9.15 -14.30 -13.66
CA GLY A 1083 -9.07 -15.76 -13.62
C GLY A 1083 -10.43 -16.40 -13.28
N VAL A 1084 -10.81 -17.45 -14.01
CA VAL A 1084 -12.00 -18.30 -13.73
C VAL A 1084 -11.82 -18.98 -12.37
N SER A 1085 -12.18 -18.24 -11.33
CA SER A 1085 -11.86 -18.46 -9.93
C SER A 1085 -12.72 -17.52 -9.09
N PRO A 1086 -12.57 -17.46 -7.75
CA PRO A 1086 -13.20 -16.42 -6.94
C PRO A 1086 -12.91 -14.97 -7.36
N THR A 1087 -11.93 -14.71 -8.24
CA THR A 1087 -11.64 -13.37 -8.78
C THR A 1087 -12.44 -13.01 -10.04
N TYR A 1088 -13.11 -13.98 -10.68
CA TYR A 1088 -13.88 -13.78 -11.90
C TYR A 1088 -14.91 -12.67 -11.72
N VAL A 1089 -15.07 -11.84 -12.74
CA VAL A 1089 -15.82 -10.59 -12.63
C VAL A 1089 -16.57 -10.27 -13.91
N VAL A 1090 -17.68 -9.56 -13.81
CA VAL A 1090 -18.49 -9.11 -14.94
C VAL A 1090 -18.27 -7.63 -15.19
N ASN A 1091 -17.83 -7.31 -16.39
CA ASN A 1091 -17.64 -5.96 -16.89
C ASN A 1091 -18.65 -5.66 -18.01
N GLY A 1092 -18.65 -4.42 -18.50
CA GLY A 1092 -19.43 -4.10 -19.68
C GLY A 1092 -18.93 -2.87 -20.43
N THR A 1093 -19.35 -2.80 -21.68
CA THR A 1093 -19.07 -1.70 -22.60
C THR A 1093 -20.30 -1.35 -23.43
N SER A 1094 -20.41 -0.11 -23.89
CA SER A 1094 -21.52 0.32 -24.75
C SER A 1094 -21.07 1.12 -25.97
N ALA A 1095 -21.80 0.98 -27.08
CA ALA A 1095 -21.65 1.76 -28.29
C ALA A 1095 -23.00 2.27 -28.81
N PRO A 1096 -23.06 3.46 -29.45
CA PRO A 1096 -24.23 3.88 -30.22
C PRO A 1096 -24.52 2.91 -31.38
N LEU A 1097 -25.80 2.65 -31.69
CA LEU A 1097 -26.17 1.73 -32.77
C LEU A 1097 -25.90 2.28 -34.18
N ASP A 1098 -25.79 3.59 -34.33
CA ASP A 1098 -25.45 4.27 -35.57
C ASP A 1098 -23.93 4.34 -35.83
N ALA A 1099 -23.11 3.87 -34.90
CA ALA A 1099 -21.66 3.77 -35.06
C ALA A 1099 -21.24 2.51 -35.82
N ASP A 1100 -20.04 2.52 -36.40
CA ASP A 1100 -19.41 1.29 -36.90
C ASP A 1100 -18.92 0.43 -35.73
N LEU A 1101 -19.75 -0.54 -35.33
CA LEU A 1101 -19.50 -1.44 -34.21
C LEU A 1101 -18.21 -2.27 -34.34
N THR A 1102 -17.58 -2.32 -35.54
CA THR A 1102 -16.30 -3.03 -35.75
C THR A 1102 -15.08 -2.27 -35.25
N ARG A 1103 -15.25 -1.04 -34.77
CA ARG A 1103 -14.16 -0.19 -34.29
C ARG A 1103 -14.06 -0.15 -32.77
N ILE A 1104 -12.90 -0.51 -32.22
CA ILE A 1104 -12.66 -0.50 -30.76
C ILE A 1104 -12.90 0.86 -30.09
N ASP A 1105 -12.65 1.98 -30.78
CA ASP A 1105 -12.69 3.31 -30.19
C ASP A 1105 -14.10 3.89 -30.03
N VAL A 1106 -15.12 3.25 -30.62
CA VAL A 1106 -16.54 3.62 -30.45
C VAL A 1106 -17.15 3.02 -29.18
N TRP A 1107 -16.51 1.98 -28.63
CA TRP A 1107 -16.93 1.28 -27.43
C TRP A 1107 -16.46 2.02 -26.17
N ARG A 1108 -17.34 2.17 -25.20
CA ARG A 1108 -17.08 2.84 -23.91
C ARG A 1108 -17.32 1.86 -22.76
N LYS A 1109 -16.24 1.46 -22.10
CA LYS A 1109 -16.29 0.62 -20.89
C LYS A 1109 -16.83 1.40 -19.70
N TRP A 1110 -17.57 0.72 -18.84
CA TRP A 1110 -17.82 1.23 -17.48
C TRP A 1110 -16.56 1.07 -16.63
N SER A 1111 -16.30 2.07 -15.77
CA SER A 1111 -15.07 2.12 -14.97
C SER A 1111 -15.05 1.12 -13.80
N ALA A 1112 -16.24 0.73 -13.34
CA ALA A 1112 -16.45 -0.23 -12.26
C ALA A 1112 -17.16 -1.48 -12.82
N PRO A 1113 -16.89 -2.68 -12.27
CA PRO A 1113 -17.57 -3.90 -12.69
C PRO A 1113 -19.08 -3.84 -12.46
N LEU A 1114 -19.84 -4.52 -13.31
CA LEU A 1114 -21.29 -4.66 -13.22
C LEU A 1114 -21.71 -5.73 -12.19
N GLN A 1115 -20.89 -6.74 -11.99
CA GLN A 1115 -21.06 -7.76 -10.94
C GLN A 1115 -19.69 -8.28 -10.50
N LYS A 1116 -19.57 -8.61 -9.22
CA LYS A 1116 -18.31 -8.93 -8.55
C LYS A 1116 -18.56 -9.88 -7.40
N SER A 1117 -17.50 -10.54 -6.93
CA SER A 1117 -17.53 -11.36 -5.71
C SER A 1117 -17.96 -10.56 -4.49
N VAL A 1118 -18.74 -11.19 -3.63
CA VAL A 1118 -19.19 -10.62 -2.35
C VAL A 1118 -18.16 -10.96 -1.27
N PRO A 1119 -17.64 -10.00 -0.49
CA PRO A 1119 -16.73 -10.31 0.61
C PRO A 1119 -17.33 -11.34 1.57
N MET A 1120 -16.57 -12.40 1.86
CA MET A 1120 -17.01 -13.49 2.72
C MET A 1120 -16.47 -13.29 4.15
N PRO A 1121 -17.28 -13.48 5.21
CA PRO A 1121 -16.80 -13.39 6.58
C PRO A 1121 -15.65 -14.37 6.87
N ALA A 1122 -14.80 -14.03 7.83
CA ALA A 1122 -13.68 -14.89 8.22
C ALA A 1122 -14.19 -16.26 8.73
N GLY A 1123 -13.66 -17.34 8.16
CA GLY A 1123 -14.02 -18.72 8.52
C GLY A 1123 -15.30 -19.27 7.87
N GLU A 1124 -16.03 -18.45 7.12
CA GLU A 1124 -17.19 -18.89 6.33
C GLU A 1124 -16.71 -19.48 4.99
N THR A 1125 -17.39 -20.48 4.43
CA THR A 1125 -17.12 -21.01 3.07
C THR A 1125 -18.43 -21.34 2.30
N ASP A 1126 -19.51 -20.62 2.61
CA ASP A 1126 -20.80 -20.84 1.97
C ASP A 1126 -20.91 -20.05 0.64
N TYR A 1127 -20.45 -20.67 -0.44
CA TYR A 1127 -20.56 -20.11 -1.79
C TYR A 1127 -22.01 -19.95 -2.27
N ARG A 1128 -23.00 -20.61 -1.64
CA ARG A 1128 -24.43 -20.38 -1.98
C ARG A 1128 -24.86 -18.98 -1.54
N ARG A 1129 -24.38 -18.55 -0.37
CA ARG A 1129 -24.72 -17.27 0.27
C ARG A 1129 -23.78 -16.13 -0.11
N TYR A 1130 -22.47 -16.38 -0.15
CA TYR A 1130 -21.44 -15.38 -0.48
C TYR A 1130 -20.85 -15.71 -1.84
N GLU A 1131 -21.59 -15.32 -2.87
CA GLU A 1131 -21.24 -15.57 -4.27
C GLU A 1131 -19.83 -15.06 -4.60
N GLN A 1132 -19.03 -15.95 -5.18
CA GLN A 1132 -17.67 -15.66 -5.65
C GLN A 1132 -17.59 -15.91 -7.16
N GLY A 1133 -16.76 -15.14 -7.85
CA GLY A 1133 -16.43 -15.38 -9.26
C GLY A 1133 -17.64 -15.42 -10.20
N PRO A 1134 -18.60 -14.47 -10.14
CA PRO A 1134 -19.72 -14.48 -11.08
C PRO A 1134 -19.25 -14.14 -12.49
N GLY A 1135 -19.79 -14.82 -13.50
CA GLY A 1135 -19.56 -14.43 -14.88
C GLY A 1135 -20.14 -15.35 -15.93
N HIS A 1136 -19.69 -15.09 -17.16
CA HIS A 1136 -20.14 -15.67 -18.41
C HIS A 1136 -21.66 -15.79 -18.46
N GLY A 1137 -22.33 -14.65 -18.44
CA GLY A 1137 -23.77 -14.61 -18.32
C GLY A 1137 -24.49 -14.20 -19.58
N ALA A 1138 -25.54 -14.95 -19.89
CA ALA A 1138 -26.48 -14.75 -20.98
C ALA A 1138 -27.74 -14.00 -20.52
N PHE A 1139 -28.59 -13.63 -21.49
CA PHE A 1139 -29.80 -12.84 -21.23
C PHE A 1139 -31.02 -13.47 -21.87
N THR A 1140 -32.14 -13.43 -21.13
CA THR A 1140 -33.42 -13.97 -21.59
C THR A 1140 -34.60 -13.17 -21.07
N THR A 1141 -35.83 -13.59 -21.35
CA THR A 1141 -37.04 -13.00 -20.76
C THR A 1141 -37.90 -14.06 -20.11
N ASP A 1142 -38.46 -13.76 -18.94
CA ASP A 1142 -39.40 -14.65 -18.24
C ASP A 1142 -40.80 -14.64 -18.89
N GLU A 1143 -41.72 -15.44 -18.35
CA GLU A 1143 -43.08 -15.61 -18.84
C GLU A 1143 -43.90 -14.31 -18.81
N ASP A 1144 -43.48 -13.34 -18.00
CA ASP A 1144 -44.09 -12.02 -17.84
C ASP A 1144 -43.38 -10.93 -18.68
N GLY A 1145 -42.39 -11.32 -19.50
CA GLY A 1145 -41.59 -10.45 -20.35
C GLY A 1145 -40.51 -9.65 -19.60
N ASN A 1146 -40.15 -10.05 -18.38
CA ASN A 1146 -39.10 -9.39 -17.63
C ASN A 1146 -37.73 -9.96 -18.02
N GLN A 1147 -36.74 -9.09 -18.23
CA GLN A 1147 -35.39 -9.52 -18.58
C GLN A 1147 -34.69 -10.22 -17.41
N LEU A 1148 -34.02 -11.33 -17.71
CA LEU A 1148 -33.24 -12.12 -16.78
C LEU A 1148 -31.78 -12.20 -17.24
N TYR A 1149 -30.91 -12.30 -16.26
CA TYR A 1149 -29.49 -12.59 -16.39
C TYR A 1149 -29.22 -14.00 -15.88
N VAL A 1150 -28.70 -14.86 -16.75
CA VAL A 1150 -28.39 -16.26 -16.49
C VAL A 1150 -26.88 -16.38 -16.49
N TYR A 1151 -26.26 -16.79 -15.41
CA TYR A 1151 -24.80 -16.70 -15.25
C TYR A 1151 -24.30 -17.82 -14.35
N HIS A 1152 -22.99 -18.04 -14.30
CA HIS A 1152 -22.43 -18.97 -13.33
C HIS A 1152 -21.68 -18.25 -12.21
N SER A 1153 -21.49 -18.94 -11.09
CA SER A 1153 -20.57 -18.52 -10.04
C SER A 1153 -19.67 -19.68 -9.62
N TRP A 1154 -18.58 -19.37 -8.93
CA TRP A 1154 -17.74 -20.38 -8.29
C TRP A 1154 -18.57 -21.25 -7.33
N GLY A 1155 -18.49 -22.58 -7.49
CA GLY A 1155 -19.39 -23.54 -6.83
C GLY A 1155 -18.69 -24.71 -6.15
N ASN A 1156 -17.35 -24.75 -6.08
CA ASN A 1156 -16.62 -25.88 -5.49
C ASN A 1156 -17.12 -26.21 -4.07
N GLY A 1157 -17.60 -27.43 -3.89
CA GLY A 1157 -18.17 -27.93 -2.63
C GLY A 1157 -19.67 -27.68 -2.45
N VAL A 1158 -20.36 -27.04 -3.40
CA VAL A 1158 -21.81 -26.79 -3.36
C VAL A 1158 -22.58 -27.98 -3.94
N GLY A 1159 -22.41 -28.25 -5.24
CA GLY A 1159 -23.04 -29.34 -6.00
C GLY A 1159 -22.07 -30.44 -6.44
N GLY A 1160 -20.85 -30.43 -5.90
CA GLY A 1160 -19.69 -31.15 -6.42
C GLY A 1160 -18.52 -30.19 -6.59
N ASP A 1161 -17.56 -30.55 -7.44
CA ASP A 1161 -16.47 -29.66 -7.84
C ASP A 1161 -16.80 -29.10 -9.23
N GLY A 1162 -16.98 -27.79 -9.37
CA GLY A 1162 -17.46 -27.15 -10.60
C GLY A 1162 -18.14 -25.80 -10.36
N ARG A 1163 -18.42 -25.04 -11.43
CA ARG A 1163 -19.21 -23.81 -11.38
C ARG A 1163 -20.70 -24.11 -11.53
N ASP A 1164 -21.54 -23.30 -10.89
CA ASP A 1164 -22.98 -23.50 -10.81
C ASP A 1164 -23.74 -22.37 -11.50
N ALA A 1165 -24.79 -22.72 -12.26
CA ALA A 1165 -25.65 -21.76 -12.93
C ALA A 1165 -26.62 -21.10 -11.95
N ARG A 1166 -26.93 -19.83 -12.19
CA ARG A 1166 -27.81 -18.96 -11.42
C ARG A 1166 -28.63 -18.09 -12.36
N VAL A 1167 -29.78 -17.62 -11.84
CA VAL A 1167 -30.70 -16.75 -12.57
C VAL A 1167 -31.08 -15.57 -11.68
N ARG A 1168 -30.90 -14.36 -12.19
CA ARG A 1168 -31.33 -13.11 -11.56
C ARG A 1168 -32.10 -12.26 -12.55
N ARG A 1169 -32.84 -11.28 -12.04
CA ARG A 1169 -33.55 -10.31 -12.87
C ARG A 1169 -32.67 -9.12 -13.17
N ILE A 1170 -32.79 -8.56 -14.37
CA ILE A 1170 -32.12 -7.31 -14.74
C ILE A 1170 -32.99 -6.12 -14.36
N HIS A 1171 -32.36 -5.10 -13.82
CA HIS A 1171 -32.93 -3.76 -13.73
C HIS A 1171 -32.05 -2.78 -14.50
N TRP A 1172 -32.64 -1.79 -15.15
CA TRP A 1172 -31.88 -0.73 -15.81
C TRP A 1172 -31.85 0.51 -14.93
N ALA A 1173 -30.65 0.90 -14.49
CA ALA A 1173 -30.47 2.10 -13.71
C ALA A 1173 -30.77 3.35 -14.55
N ALA A 1174 -30.97 4.50 -13.91
CA ALA A 1174 -31.31 5.75 -14.58
C ALA A 1174 -30.24 6.26 -15.56
N ASP A 1175 -28.99 5.79 -15.41
CA ASP A 1175 -27.88 6.11 -16.31
C ASP A 1175 -27.65 5.07 -17.43
N GLY A 1176 -28.58 4.14 -17.60
CA GLY A 1176 -28.60 3.16 -18.69
C GLY A 1176 -27.70 1.93 -18.47
N ARG A 1177 -27.10 1.75 -17.29
CA ARG A 1177 -26.37 0.51 -16.96
C ARG A 1177 -27.32 -0.60 -16.50
N PRO A 1178 -27.08 -1.86 -16.87
CA PRO A 1178 -27.80 -2.98 -16.28
C PRO A 1178 -27.28 -3.24 -14.85
N LEU A 1179 -28.20 -3.43 -13.90
CA LEU A 1179 -27.94 -3.92 -12.55
C LEU A 1179 -28.23 -5.41 -12.53
N LEU A 1180 -27.21 -6.21 -12.21
CA LEU A 1180 -27.23 -7.68 -12.31
C LEU A 1180 -27.36 -8.38 -10.94
N ASP A 1181 -27.36 -7.62 -9.86
CA ASP A 1181 -27.23 -8.11 -8.49
C ASP A 1181 -28.27 -7.53 -7.51
N MET A 1182 -29.38 -7.01 -8.03
CA MET A 1182 -30.49 -6.58 -7.18
C MET A 1182 -31.10 -7.75 -6.43
N THR A 1183 -31.32 -7.55 -5.13
CA THR A 1183 -32.04 -8.52 -4.30
C THR A 1183 -33.56 -8.39 -4.49
N PRO A 1184 -34.36 -9.42 -4.15
CA PRO A 1184 -35.82 -9.36 -4.25
C PRO A 1184 -36.47 -8.20 -3.46
N ASP A 1185 -35.87 -7.78 -2.35
CA ASP A 1185 -36.38 -6.71 -1.50
C ASP A 1185 -36.01 -5.31 -2.05
N GLU A 1186 -34.87 -5.20 -2.74
CA GLU A 1186 -34.51 -3.98 -3.46
C GLU A 1186 -35.34 -3.80 -4.73
N GLU A 1187 -35.67 -4.91 -5.40
CA GLU A 1187 -36.52 -4.92 -6.59
C GLU A 1187 -37.96 -4.48 -6.27
N VAL A 1188 -38.55 -5.05 -5.22
CA VAL A 1188 -39.88 -4.70 -4.70
C VAL A 1188 -39.80 -4.65 -3.18
N ALA A 1189 -39.84 -3.44 -2.64
CA ALA A 1189 -39.76 -3.23 -1.20
C ALA A 1189 -40.90 -4.00 -0.50
N PRO A 1190 -40.66 -4.62 0.68
CA PRO A 1190 -41.70 -5.35 1.40
C PRO A 1190 -42.99 -4.53 1.61
N ALA A 1191 -42.87 -3.23 1.85
CA ALA A 1191 -43.99 -2.30 2.02
C ALA A 1191 -44.83 -2.07 0.74
N HIS A 1192 -44.29 -2.38 -0.45
CA HIS A 1192 -44.90 -2.12 -1.75
C HIS A 1192 -45.43 -3.38 -2.44
N ARG A 1193 -45.23 -4.57 -1.86
CA ARG A 1193 -45.66 -5.86 -2.45
C ARG A 1193 -47.17 -5.97 -2.67
N ARG A 1194 -47.97 -5.25 -1.88
CA ARG A 1194 -49.42 -5.19 -2.02
C ARG A 1194 -49.81 -3.88 -2.69
N VAL A 1195 -50.63 -3.99 -3.72
CA VAL A 1195 -51.13 -2.84 -4.48
C VAL A 1195 -52.65 -2.87 -4.55
N SER A 1196 -53.24 -1.72 -4.84
CA SER A 1196 -54.65 -1.61 -5.16
C SER A 1196 -54.84 -0.76 -6.40
N MET A 1197 -55.89 -1.06 -7.14
CA MET A 1197 -56.26 -0.35 -8.37
C MET A 1197 -57.77 -0.08 -8.35
N MET A 1198 -58.13 1.15 -8.68
CA MET A 1198 -59.52 1.51 -8.93
C MET A 1198 -59.94 1.00 -10.32
N VAL A 1199 -60.96 0.15 -10.38
CA VAL A 1199 -61.53 -0.41 -11.62
C VAL A 1199 -62.95 0.10 -11.80
N THR A 1200 -63.23 0.69 -12.95
CA THR A 1200 -64.59 1.08 -13.37
C THR A 1200 -65.10 0.09 -14.39
N ILE A 1201 -66.14 -0.67 -14.03
CA ILE A 1201 -66.84 -1.58 -14.94
C ILE A 1201 -67.94 -0.81 -15.66
N ARG A 1202 -67.96 -0.89 -16.99
CA ARG A 1202 -69.00 -0.30 -17.86
C ARG A 1202 -69.88 -1.38 -18.49
#